data_AF-A0A243WEB2-F1
#
_entry.id   AF-A0A243WEB2-F1
#
_cell.length_a   1.000
_cell.length_b   1.000
_cell.length_c   1.000
_cell.angle_alpha   90.00
_cell.angle_beta   90.00
_cell.angle_gamma   90.00
#
_symmetry.space_group_name_H-M   'P 1'
#
loop_
_entity.id
_entity.type
_entity.pdbx_description
1 polymer ?
#
loop_
_entity_poly.entity_id
_entity_poly.type
_entity_poly.pdbx_seq_one_letter_code
_entity_poly.pdbx_strand_id
1 'polypeptide(L)'
;MKRLLLSLLLLLLATYHLAAQTHTTTLSGTIRDAAGQPLPGVNVFLKTTFDGASTDTLGHFRFTTQQTGTLPLLATMLGYQPQEQPVALDGSAKRFAFVLKPVRNQLGDVVISSGTFETGESKHNTVFTSRDVVTTAGASADVAGAFNTMPGTTRNGEEGKLFVRGGAAGETRQYLDGVPLQSPYNASVAGLPARGRFSPTLFKGMAFSTGGYSAEYGQALSAIVALNSEDLASETQTGISLISLGSLSLSHQQRYERSSVAVTGDYMNMRPYFGLMPQRTLRAYQSSGGSVALRQKTGDAGMLKAYGAFNQQNIGALTSDAQWASGRPISLRANNVYANTTFRSPLTRGWSVQTGVAATRDNQTASIATRPASTQETYNQTMNELDQSVVGRLVFTNDSASTYWNLKLGAEGLLQRHEQRFEAAPRDTTFGFDERRISGFAESDIAFSNKLVGRVGGRAEYSAVLGRWNAAPRLALAYQVNEKTQVSGAWGYFYQNPGNDLLLRAAQPTRLRFERAQHVQLTYFRSFQNRTLRVEAYAKNYAHLVRYHVYNLNIPAYSLSPADPASYQSTGTGYARGIDVLWRDRKTIKNGDYWISYGFLDTKRQQRFDPVVAVPTFAARHNVSLVGKYWVSKLHTQVGATYTYNSPRTYYNPNDQDGYNRGRLPSFQDVSLNASYLTTLWKNFTIVHVSCTNVLGRQNVYGYRYAATKDANGQYASTAVLPSAPRMVFVALLISINKKRPADTETAPE
;
A
#
# COMPACT_ATOMS: atom_id res chain seq x y z
N MET A 1 -73.98 63.30 -6.19
CA MET A 1 -73.26 62.13 -5.63
C MET A 1 -73.05 61.01 -6.66
N LYS A 2 -74.04 60.60 -7.47
CA LYS A 2 -73.88 59.52 -8.48
C LYS A 2 -72.86 59.81 -9.62
N ARG A 3 -72.67 61.07 -10.04
CA ARG A 3 -71.69 61.44 -11.07
C ARG A 3 -70.24 61.49 -10.57
N LEU A 4 -70.00 61.71 -9.27
CA LEU A 4 -68.64 61.73 -8.69
C LEU A 4 -68.08 60.31 -8.48
N LEU A 5 -68.95 59.35 -8.12
CA LEU A 5 -68.60 57.94 -7.96
C LEU A 5 -68.23 57.26 -9.28
N LEU A 6 -68.87 57.66 -10.39
CA LEU A 6 -68.55 57.11 -11.71
C LEU A 6 -67.17 57.59 -12.21
N SER A 7 -66.83 58.86 -11.95
CA SER A 7 -65.50 59.41 -12.27
C SER A 7 -64.40 58.78 -11.42
N LEU A 8 -64.65 58.51 -10.13
CA LEU A 8 -63.69 57.87 -9.23
C LEU A 8 -63.47 56.39 -9.61
N LEU A 9 -64.52 55.68 -10.06
CA LEU A 9 -64.42 54.30 -10.56
C LEU A 9 -63.65 54.22 -11.88
N LEU A 10 -63.87 55.17 -12.81
CA LEU A 10 -63.10 55.27 -14.05
C LEU A 10 -61.62 55.67 -13.82
N LEU A 11 -61.34 56.51 -12.81
CA LEU A 11 -59.96 56.83 -12.42
C LEU A 11 -59.24 55.65 -11.75
N LEU A 12 -59.96 54.85 -10.95
CA LEU A 12 -59.43 53.61 -10.35
C LEU A 12 -59.24 52.50 -11.39
N LEU A 13 -60.07 52.41 -12.44
CA LEU A 13 -59.89 51.45 -13.54
C LEU A 13 -58.73 51.84 -14.46
N ALA A 14 -58.44 53.14 -14.61
CA ALA A 14 -57.29 53.62 -15.38
C ALA A 14 -55.94 53.34 -14.70
N THR A 15 -55.87 53.27 -13.36
CA THR A 15 -54.64 52.93 -12.64
C THR A 15 -54.29 51.44 -12.66
N TYR A 16 -55.25 50.55 -12.96
CA TYR A 16 -54.97 49.12 -13.17
C TYR A 16 -54.28 48.81 -14.51
N HIS A 17 -54.40 49.68 -15.53
CA HIS A 17 -53.76 49.47 -16.84
C HIS A 17 -52.29 49.92 -16.90
N LEU A 18 -51.82 50.76 -15.97
CA LEU A 18 -50.41 51.19 -15.94
C LEU A 18 -49.47 50.26 -15.15
N ALA A 19 -49.98 49.30 -14.37
CA ALA A 19 -49.17 48.36 -13.59
C ALA A 19 -48.79 47.06 -14.34
N ALA A 20 -49.11 46.94 -15.63
CA ALA A 20 -48.98 45.68 -16.39
C ALA A 20 -47.85 45.64 -17.44
N GLN A 21 -46.85 46.54 -17.38
CA GLN A 21 -45.65 46.41 -18.22
C GLN A 21 -44.62 45.51 -17.53
N THR A 22 -44.86 44.21 -17.54
CA THR A 22 -43.82 43.23 -17.19
C THR A 22 -42.79 43.17 -18.32
N HIS A 23 -41.59 43.71 -18.07
CA HIS A 23 -40.42 43.56 -18.94
C HIS A 23 -39.95 42.10 -18.94
N THR A 24 -40.70 41.26 -19.65
CA THR A 24 -40.44 39.82 -19.73
C THR A 24 -39.55 39.54 -20.93
N THR A 25 -38.31 39.12 -20.68
CA THR A 25 -37.39 38.72 -21.74
C THR A 25 -37.63 37.25 -22.10
N THR A 26 -37.91 36.94 -23.36
CA THR A 26 -38.00 35.55 -23.84
C THR A 26 -36.64 35.08 -24.33
N LEU A 27 -36.13 33.99 -23.76
CA LEU A 27 -34.89 33.34 -24.17
C LEU A 27 -35.24 32.02 -24.87
N SER A 28 -34.69 31.81 -26.06
CA SER A 28 -34.90 30.58 -26.84
C SER A 28 -33.64 30.15 -27.55
N GLY A 29 -33.56 28.91 -28.02
CA GLY A 29 -32.38 28.48 -28.77
C GLY A 29 -32.35 27.01 -29.12
N THR A 30 -31.22 26.61 -29.69
CA THR A 30 -30.89 25.22 -30.06
C THR A 30 -29.59 24.81 -29.40
N ILE A 31 -29.51 23.57 -28.92
CA ILE A 31 -28.30 22.97 -28.39
C ILE A 31 -27.96 21.72 -29.17
N ARG A 32 -26.72 21.65 -29.66
CA ARG A 32 -26.17 20.54 -30.43
C ARG A 32 -24.86 20.05 -29.85
N ASP A 33 -24.45 18.84 -30.21
CA ASP A 33 -23.11 18.33 -29.94
C ASP A 33 -22.09 18.80 -30.99
N ALA A 34 -20.82 18.44 -30.79
CA ALA A 34 -19.73 18.76 -31.73
C ALA A 34 -19.86 18.07 -33.10
N ALA A 35 -20.70 17.03 -33.23
CA ALA A 35 -21.01 16.34 -34.49
C ALA A 35 -22.26 16.94 -35.18
N GLY A 36 -22.88 17.97 -34.60
CA GLY A 36 -24.05 18.64 -35.14
C GLY A 36 -25.39 17.97 -34.78
N GLN A 37 -25.40 16.95 -33.93
CA GLN A 37 -26.63 16.26 -33.49
C GLN A 37 -27.34 17.08 -32.41
N PRO A 38 -28.69 17.16 -32.42
CA PRO A 38 -29.45 17.84 -31.37
C PRO A 38 -29.32 17.12 -30.02
N LEU A 39 -29.19 17.88 -28.94
CA LEU A 39 -29.05 17.34 -27.59
C LEU A 39 -30.32 17.55 -26.76
N PRO A 40 -31.10 16.48 -26.48
CA PRO A 40 -32.26 16.56 -25.60
C PRO A 40 -31.89 16.51 -24.11
N GLY A 41 -32.71 17.15 -23.26
CA GLY A 41 -32.56 17.12 -21.80
C GLY A 41 -31.40 17.96 -21.24
N VAL A 42 -30.85 18.88 -22.03
CA VAL A 42 -29.85 19.86 -21.56
C VAL A 42 -30.55 20.89 -20.67
N ASN A 43 -30.01 21.15 -19.48
CA ASN A 43 -30.51 22.20 -18.59
C ASN A 43 -29.93 23.56 -19.01
N VAL A 44 -30.81 24.52 -19.30
CA VAL A 44 -30.45 25.89 -19.69
C VAL A 44 -31.06 26.87 -18.71
N PHE A 45 -30.26 27.66 -18.02
CA PHE A 45 -30.76 28.58 -16.99
C PHE A 45 -29.88 29.82 -16.81
N LEU A 46 -30.45 30.87 -16.25
CA LEU A 46 -29.71 32.08 -15.86
C LEU A 46 -29.05 31.85 -14.50
N LYS A 47 -27.71 31.95 -14.45
CA LYS A 47 -26.97 31.81 -13.19
C LYS A 47 -27.49 32.81 -12.15
N THR A 48 -27.51 32.38 -10.89
CA THR A 48 -28.02 33.12 -9.72
C THR A 48 -29.56 33.27 -9.65
N THR A 49 -30.29 32.57 -10.53
CA THR A 49 -31.76 32.57 -10.58
C THR A 49 -32.30 31.14 -10.71
N PHE A 50 -33.62 30.97 -10.55
CA PHE A 50 -34.32 29.71 -10.85
C PHE A 50 -34.91 29.67 -12.28
N ASP A 51 -34.70 30.72 -13.08
CA ASP A 51 -35.30 30.85 -14.40
C ASP A 51 -34.52 30.01 -15.42
N GLY A 52 -35.18 29.02 -16.03
CA GLY A 52 -34.58 28.11 -17.01
C GLY A 52 -35.57 27.15 -17.66
N ALA A 53 -35.06 26.34 -18.58
CA ALA A 53 -35.78 25.24 -19.22
C ALA A 53 -34.83 24.09 -19.60
N SER A 54 -35.39 22.93 -19.89
CA SER A 54 -34.70 21.79 -20.49
C SER A 54 -34.86 21.82 -22.01
N THR A 55 -33.92 21.26 -22.77
CA THR A 55 -34.12 21.06 -24.21
C THR A 55 -35.04 19.88 -24.54
N ASP A 56 -35.81 20.02 -25.62
CA ASP A 56 -36.67 18.98 -26.18
C ASP A 56 -35.91 17.95 -27.04
N THR A 57 -36.63 17.02 -27.67
CA THR A 57 -36.07 15.96 -28.54
C THR A 57 -35.31 16.49 -29.76
N LEU A 58 -35.56 17.73 -30.18
CA LEU A 58 -34.89 18.40 -31.29
C LEU A 58 -33.80 19.38 -30.80
N GLY A 59 -33.51 19.39 -29.50
CA GLY A 59 -32.50 20.23 -28.88
C GLY A 59 -32.95 21.68 -28.69
N HIS A 60 -34.26 21.98 -28.79
CA HIS A 60 -34.78 23.33 -28.60
C HIS A 60 -35.09 23.61 -27.14
N PHE A 61 -34.79 24.82 -26.67
CA PHE A 61 -35.24 25.33 -25.38
C PHE A 61 -35.95 26.68 -25.55
N ARG A 62 -36.88 26.98 -24.63
CA ARG A 62 -37.54 28.28 -24.51
C ARG A 62 -38.03 28.51 -23.09
N PHE A 63 -37.70 29.66 -22.51
CA PHE A 63 -38.27 30.13 -21.25
C PHE A 63 -38.30 31.65 -21.20
N THR A 64 -39.01 32.20 -20.22
CA THR A 64 -39.15 33.64 -20.00
C THR A 64 -38.62 34.03 -18.63
N THR A 65 -38.04 35.22 -18.52
CA THR A 65 -37.53 35.77 -17.26
C THR A 65 -37.98 37.21 -17.08
N GLN A 66 -38.16 37.62 -15.83
CA GLN A 66 -38.41 39.02 -15.44
C GLN A 66 -37.15 39.71 -14.90
N GLN A 67 -36.00 39.01 -14.94
CA GLN A 67 -34.72 39.55 -14.48
C GLN A 67 -34.21 40.62 -15.47
N THR A 68 -33.43 41.57 -14.96
CA THR A 68 -32.89 42.70 -15.74
C THR A 68 -31.38 42.78 -15.61
N GLY A 69 -30.71 43.48 -16.53
CA GLY A 69 -29.25 43.59 -16.56
C GLY A 69 -28.57 42.48 -17.37
N THR A 70 -27.24 42.35 -17.25
CA THR A 70 -26.48 41.31 -17.95
C THR A 70 -26.22 40.12 -17.03
N LEU A 71 -26.81 38.96 -17.36
CA LEU A 71 -26.63 37.71 -16.60
C LEU A 71 -26.03 36.60 -17.46
N PRO A 72 -25.32 35.63 -16.88
CA PRO A 72 -24.79 34.49 -17.63
C PRO A 72 -25.88 33.44 -17.87
N LEU A 73 -26.13 33.11 -19.14
CA LEU A 73 -26.94 31.97 -19.55
C LEU A 73 -26.05 30.73 -19.64
N LEU A 74 -26.32 29.73 -18.79
CA LEU A 74 -25.56 28.49 -18.69
C LEU A 74 -26.35 27.34 -19.30
N ALA A 75 -25.71 26.59 -20.21
CA ALA A 75 -26.18 25.29 -20.70
C ALA A 75 -25.32 24.17 -20.10
N THR A 76 -25.95 23.20 -19.44
CA THR A 76 -25.27 22.08 -18.79
C THR A 76 -26.02 20.76 -18.96
N MET A 77 -25.25 19.68 -19.14
CA MET A 77 -25.77 18.33 -19.30
C MET A 77 -24.72 17.35 -18.76
N LEU A 78 -25.17 16.29 -18.10
CA LEU A 78 -24.27 15.26 -17.58
C LEU A 78 -23.45 14.66 -18.74
N GLY A 79 -22.13 14.60 -18.56
CA GLY A 79 -21.21 14.10 -19.59
C GLY A 79 -20.78 15.11 -20.65
N TYR A 80 -21.18 16.39 -20.55
CA TYR A 80 -20.77 17.47 -21.46
C TYR A 80 -20.14 18.64 -20.70
N GLN A 81 -19.18 19.33 -21.34
CA GLN A 81 -18.57 20.54 -20.78
C GLN A 81 -19.61 21.66 -20.78
N PRO A 82 -19.87 22.32 -19.62
CA PRO A 82 -20.84 23.40 -19.58
C PRO A 82 -20.40 24.56 -20.48
N GLN A 83 -21.37 25.22 -21.12
CA GLN A 83 -21.15 26.40 -21.95
C GLN A 83 -21.93 27.58 -21.38
N GLU A 84 -21.28 28.74 -21.38
CA GLU A 84 -21.79 29.96 -20.75
C GLU A 84 -21.68 31.13 -21.73
N GLN A 85 -22.77 31.90 -21.87
CA GLN A 85 -22.79 33.13 -22.66
C GLN A 85 -23.45 34.27 -21.88
N PRO A 86 -22.89 35.48 -21.87
CA PRO A 86 -23.55 36.63 -21.26
C PRO A 86 -24.77 37.04 -22.09
N VAL A 87 -25.89 37.35 -21.43
CA VAL A 87 -27.11 37.87 -22.05
C VAL A 87 -27.55 39.17 -21.38
N ALA A 88 -27.78 40.21 -22.19
CA ALA A 88 -28.43 41.44 -21.75
C ALA A 88 -29.95 41.26 -21.77
N LEU A 89 -30.57 41.40 -20.59
CA LEU A 89 -32.01 41.25 -20.37
C LEU A 89 -32.69 42.63 -20.45
N ASP A 90 -32.90 43.07 -21.69
CA ASP A 90 -33.46 44.38 -22.06
C ASP A 90 -34.96 44.31 -22.44
N GLY A 91 -35.60 43.16 -22.22
CA GLY A 91 -37.00 42.91 -22.59
C GLY A 91 -37.20 42.43 -24.04
N SER A 92 -36.17 42.42 -24.88
CA SER A 92 -36.27 41.90 -26.25
C SER A 92 -36.03 40.39 -26.30
N ALA A 93 -36.75 39.67 -27.17
CA ALA A 93 -36.55 38.24 -27.34
C ALA A 93 -35.13 37.93 -27.87
N LYS A 94 -34.41 37.01 -27.23
CA LYS A 94 -33.06 36.59 -27.64
C LYS A 94 -33.05 35.12 -28.06
N ARG A 95 -32.25 34.80 -29.08
CA ARG A 95 -32.08 33.44 -29.59
C ARG A 95 -30.61 33.01 -29.54
N PHE A 96 -30.35 31.81 -29.04
CA PHE A 96 -29.00 31.26 -28.85
C PHE A 96 -28.78 29.95 -29.60
N ALA A 97 -27.52 29.68 -29.92
CA ALA A 97 -27.06 28.39 -30.39
C ALA A 97 -25.87 27.95 -29.54
N PHE A 98 -26.01 26.85 -28.80
CA PHE A 98 -24.92 26.26 -28.03
C PHE A 98 -24.41 24.99 -28.70
N VAL A 99 -23.09 24.82 -28.72
CA VAL A 99 -22.45 23.55 -29.07
C VAL A 99 -21.77 23.01 -27.82
N LEU A 100 -22.37 21.97 -27.23
CA LEU A 100 -21.80 21.29 -26.07
C LEU A 100 -20.79 20.25 -26.55
N LYS A 101 -19.58 20.30 -25.99
CA LYS A 101 -18.56 19.28 -26.24
C LYS A 101 -18.69 18.20 -25.16
N PRO A 102 -18.69 16.90 -25.52
CA PRO A 102 -18.61 15.85 -24.51
C PRO A 102 -17.43 16.11 -23.58
N VAL A 103 -17.60 15.89 -22.28
CA VAL A 103 -16.46 15.77 -21.37
C VAL A 103 -15.69 14.54 -21.85
N ARG A 104 -14.56 14.75 -22.50
CA ARG A 104 -13.58 13.69 -22.67
C ARG A 104 -13.18 13.25 -21.25
N ASN A 105 -13.38 11.97 -20.92
CA ASN A 105 -12.93 11.38 -19.67
C ASN A 105 -11.52 11.88 -19.35
N GLN A 106 -11.32 12.37 -18.14
CA GLN A 106 -10.02 12.80 -17.61
C GLN A 106 -9.01 11.68 -17.91
N LEU A 107 -7.95 11.95 -18.69
CA LEU A 107 -6.96 10.95 -19.11
C LEU A 107 -7.56 9.62 -19.68
N GLY A 108 -8.67 9.65 -20.44
CA GLY A 108 -9.28 8.45 -21.04
C GLY A 108 -9.81 7.43 -20.01
N ASP A 109 -10.24 6.24 -20.45
CA ASP A 109 -10.63 5.14 -19.54
C ASP A 109 -9.43 4.47 -18.86
N VAL A 110 -8.21 4.94 -19.15
CA VAL A 110 -6.96 4.46 -18.57
C VAL A 110 -6.65 5.27 -17.31
N VAL A 111 -7.07 4.75 -16.16
CA VAL A 111 -6.84 5.34 -14.83
C VAL A 111 -5.50 4.89 -14.28
N ILE A 112 -4.79 5.78 -13.59
CA ILE A 112 -3.50 5.43 -13.00
C ILE A 112 -3.66 5.19 -11.49
N SER A 113 -3.35 3.97 -11.04
CA SER A 113 -3.38 3.59 -9.63
C SER A 113 -1.96 3.32 -9.13
N SER A 114 -1.52 4.06 -8.11
CA SER A 114 -0.20 3.92 -7.45
C SER A 114 0.98 3.77 -8.41
N GLY A 115 0.98 4.58 -9.47
CA GLY A 115 2.05 4.56 -10.46
C GLY A 115 1.84 3.63 -11.66
N THR A 116 0.85 2.73 -11.64
CA THR A 116 0.58 1.74 -12.69
C THR A 116 -0.70 2.09 -13.45
N PHE A 117 -0.69 1.94 -14.78
CA PHE A 117 -1.90 2.15 -15.60
C PHE A 117 -2.90 1.00 -15.41
N GLU A 118 -4.17 1.34 -15.21
CA GLU A 118 -5.31 0.45 -15.00
C GLU A 118 -6.52 0.99 -15.78
N THR A 119 -7.61 0.23 -15.91
CA THR A 119 -8.85 0.76 -16.48
C THR A 119 -9.74 1.36 -15.39
N GLY A 120 -10.52 2.40 -15.68
CA GLY A 120 -11.34 3.11 -14.67
C GLY A 120 -12.32 2.24 -13.91
N GLU A 121 -12.96 1.26 -14.56
CA GLU A 121 -13.82 0.27 -13.89
C GLU A 121 -13.05 -0.71 -12.97
N SER A 122 -11.73 -0.84 -13.13
CA SER A 122 -10.91 -1.89 -12.50
C SER A 122 -10.20 -1.51 -11.21
N LYS A 123 -10.30 -0.24 -10.77
CA LYS A 123 -9.67 0.25 -9.52
C LYS A 123 -10.01 -0.61 -8.29
N HIS A 124 -11.16 -1.30 -8.31
CA HIS A 124 -11.62 -2.22 -7.26
C HIS A 124 -11.03 -3.66 -7.34
N ASN A 125 -10.33 -4.04 -8.40
CA ASN A 125 -9.83 -5.41 -8.61
C ASN A 125 -8.33 -5.55 -8.34
N THR A 126 -7.59 -4.44 -8.34
CA THR A 126 -6.11 -4.36 -8.23
C THR A 126 -5.65 -3.76 -6.91
N VAL A 127 -6.55 -3.03 -6.23
CA VAL A 127 -6.38 -2.48 -4.89
C VAL A 127 -7.01 -3.44 -3.88
N PHE A 128 -6.22 -3.87 -2.90
CA PHE A 128 -6.71 -4.70 -1.80
C PHE A 128 -7.47 -3.83 -0.80
N THR A 129 -8.68 -4.26 -0.44
CA THR A 129 -9.41 -3.69 0.69
C THR A 129 -8.92 -4.32 2.00
N SER A 130 -9.23 -3.69 3.14
CA SER A 130 -9.01 -4.28 4.47
C SER A 130 -9.58 -5.71 4.55
N ARG A 131 -10.79 -5.90 4.02
CA ARG A 131 -11.43 -7.21 3.96
C ARG A 131 -10.64 -8.22 3.15
N ASP A 132 -10.11 -7.83 1.99
CA ASP A 132 -9.32 -8.74 1.16
C ASP A 132 -8.11 -9.28 1.94
N VAL A 133 -7.47 -8.45 2.76
CA VAL A 133 -6.35 -8.85 3.63
C VAL A 133 -6.82 -9.79 4.74
N VAL A 134 -7.85 -9.42 5.50
CA VAL A 134 -8.30 -10.19 6.68
C VAL A 134 -8.92 -11.54 6.30
N THR A 135 -9.59 -11.62 5.15
CA THR A 135 -10.30 -12.83 4.69
C THR A 135 -9.43 -13.76 3.84
N THR A 136 -8.21 -13.37 3.47
CA THR A 136 -7.27 -14.28 2.78
C THR A 136 -6.73 -15.30 3.77
N ALA A 137 -6.98 -16.58 3.53
CA ALA A 137 -6.52 -17.64 4.41
C ALA A 137 -4.99 -17.68 4.44
N GLY A 138 -4.40 -17.84 5.63
CA GLY A 138 -2.93 -17.83 5.78
C GLY A 138 -2.28 -16.45 5.84
N ALA A 139 -3.01 -15.36 5.55
CA ALA A 139 -2.48 -13.99 5.70
C ALA A 139 -2.41 -13.52 7.16
N SER A 140 -3.19 -14.14 8.06
CA SER A 140 -3.21 -13.81 9.50
C SER A 140 -3.44 -12.33 9.81
N ALA A 141 -4.31 -11.68 9.03
CA ALA A 141 -4.62 -10.25 9.09
C ALA A 141 -3.39 -9.33 8.93
N ASP A 142 -2.40 -9.77 8.14
CA ASP A 142 -1.19 -9.01 7.82
C ASP A 142 -1.17 -8.60 6.34
N VAL A 143 -0.83 -7.33 6.08
CA VAL A 143 -0.78 -6.77 4.73
C VAL A 143 0.27 -7.47 3.86
N ALA A 144 1.47 -7.74 4.39
CA ALA A 144 2.49 -8.48 3.67
C ALA A 144 2.08 -9.95 3.49
N GLY A 145 1.43 -10.55 4.49
CA GLY A 145 0.83 -11.88 4.42
C GLY A 145 -0.14 -12.03 3.25
N ALA A 146 -1.02 -11.05 3.03
CA ALA A 146 -1.96 -11.06 1.91
C ALA A 146 -1.26 -10.82 0.56
N PHE A 147 -0.33 -9.86 0.48
CA PHE A 147 0.41 -9.60 -0.76
C PHE A 147 1.38 -10.72 -1.15
N ASN A 148 1.80 -11.57 -0.21
CA ASN A 148 2.53 -12.81 -0.54
C ASN A 148 1.70 -13.81 -1.37
N THR A 149 0.41 -13.55 -1.62
CA THR A 149 -0.42 -14.31 -2.57
C THR A 149 -0.47 -13.68 -3.97
N MET A 150 0.16 -12.52 -4.17
CA MET A 150 0.24 -11.82 -5.46
C MET A 150 1.40 -12.35 -6.32
N PRO A 151 1.30 -12.25 -7.66
CA PRO A 151 2.39 -12.68 -8.51
C PRO A 151 3.64 -11.82 -8.29
N GLY A 152 4.80 -12.37 -8.64
CA GLY A 152 6.10 -11.73 -8.43
C GLY A 152 6.59 -11.75 -6.98
N THR A 153 5.81 -12.28 -6.02
CA THR A 153 6.22 -12.41 -4.62
C THR A 153 6.77 -13.80 -4.30
N THR A 154 7.71 -13.88 -3.36
CA THR A 154 8.20 -15.15 -2.81
C THR A 154 7.93 -15.20 -1.31
N ARG A 155 7.13 -16.18 -0.89
CA ARG A 155 6.84 -16.38 0.53
C ARG A 155 8.08 -16.83 1.28
N ASN A 156 8.52 -16.01 2.23
CA ASN A 156 9.65 -16.25 3.12
C ASN A 156 9.11 -16.33 4.56
N GLY A 157 9.04 -17.55 5.11
CA GLY A 157 8.41 -17.79 6.40
C GLY A 157 9.30 -17.51 7.59
N GLU A 158 10.60 -17.35 7.37
CA GLU A 158 11.59 -16.98 8.38
C GLU A 158 11.68 -15.47 8.63
N GLU A 159 11.24 -14.62 7.68
CA GLU A 159 11.23 -13.16 7.81
C GLU A 159 9.83 -12.53 7.83
N GLY A 160 8.81 -13.12 7.17
CA GLY A 160 7.45 -12.58 7.16
C GLY A 160 7.26 -11.26 6.37
N LYS A 161 8.27 -10.84 5.61
CA LYS A 161 8.29 -9.60 4.81
C LYS A 161 8.03 -9.88 3.31
N LEU A 162 7.97 -8.81 2.51
CA LEU A 162 7.73 -8.89 1.07
C LEU A 162 9.02 -8.98 0.25
N PHE A 163 9.26 -10.15 -0.34
CA PHE A 163 10.31 -10.39 -1.32
C PHE A 163 9.70 -10.38 -2.71
N VAL A 164 10.14 -9.46 -3.57
CA VAL A 164 9.49 -9.20 -4.86
C VAL A 164 10.52 -9.27 -5.97
N ARG A 165 10.26 -10.10 -6.99
CA ARG A 165 11.06 -10.21 -8.22
C ARG A 165 12.58 -10.36 -7.96
N GLY A 166 12.93 -11.21 -7.01
CA GLY A 166 14.33 -11.49 -6.63
C GLY A 166 15.00 -10.40 -5.79
N GLY A 167 14.24 -9.39 -5.34
CA GLY A 167 14.70 -8.39 -4.39
C GLY A 167 14.58 -8.82 -2.93
N ALA A 168 15.49 -8.33 -2.09
CA ALA A 168 15.40 -8.52 -0.63
C ALA A 168 14.25 -7.69 -0.03
N ALA A 169 13.82 -8.05 1.19
CA ALA A 169 12.71 -7.39 1.87
C ALA A 169 12.87 -5.85 2.00
N GLY A 170 14.09 -5.36 2.24
CA GLY A 170 14.38 -3.92 2.36
C GLY A 170 14.28 -3.13 1.03
N GLU A 171 14.14 -3.83 -0.10
CA GLU A 171 13.96 -3.23 -1.42
C GLU A 171 12.49 -2.96 -1.75
N THR A 172 11.56 -3.40 -0.90
CA THR A 172 10.12 -3.08 -0.97
C THR A 172 9.81 -1.99 0.06
N ARG A 173 9.27 -0.84 -0.39
CA ARG A 173 8.92 0.26 0.52
C ARG A 173 7.42 0.43 0.68
N GLN A 174 7.02 0.86 1.86
CA GLN A 174 5.63 1.11 2.20
C GLN A 174 5.41 2.60 2.46
N TYR A 175 4.25 3.11 2.05
CA TYR A 175 3.86 4.51 2.17
C TYR A 175 2.48 4.58 2.83
N LEU A 176 2.30 5.47 3.80
CA LEU A 176 1.01 5.78 4.42
C LEU A 176 0.54 7.15 3.97
N ASP A 177 -0.58 7.22 3.24
CA ASP A 177 -1.12 8.47 2.68
C ASP A 177 -0.09 9.28 1.88
N GLY A 178 0.81 8.57 1.20
CA GLY A 178 1.91 9.15 0.43
C GLY A 178 3.16 9.49 1.24
N VAL A 179 3.17 9.37 2.57
CA VAL A 179 4.39 9.59 3.37
C VAL A 179 5.15 8.26 3.55
N PRO A 180 6.47 8.20 3.29
CA PRO A 180 7.25 6.97 3.47
C PRO A 180 7.24 6.44 4.91
N LEU A 181 7.07 5.13 5.07
CA LEU A 181 7.24 4.42 6.34
C LEU A 181 8.67 3.90 6.46
N GLN A 182 9.44 4.39 7.44
CA GLN A 182 10.81 3.90 7.66
C GLN A 182 10.81 2.49 8.28
N SER A 183 9.93 2.24 9.24
CA SER A 183 9.86 0.96 9.98
C SER A 183 8.44 0.36 9.94
N PRO A 184 8.02 -0.24 8.81
CA PRO A 184 6.64 -0.73 8.62
C PRO A 184 6.33 -2.06 9.32
N TYR A 185 7.34 -2.77 9.84
CA TYR A 185 7.21 -4.08 10.48
C TYR A 185 7.62 -4.03 11.95
N ASN A 186 6.90 -4.74 12.83
CA ASN A 186 7.31 -4.97 14.22
C ASN A 186 8.68 -5.64 14.27
N ALA A 187 9.44 -5.35 15.33
CA ALA A 187 10.73 -5.98 15.52
C ALA A 187 10.57 -7.51 15.66
N SER A 188 11.52 -8.26 15.13
CA SER A 188 11.53 -9.71 15.19
C SER A 188 12.95 -10.21 15.46
N VAL A 189 13.06 -11.49 15.83
CA VAL A 189 14.35 -12.18 15.97
C VAL A 189 14.58 -13.12 14.79
N ALA A 190 15.84 -13.46 14.54
CA ALA A 190 16.22 -14.29 13.39
C ALA A 190 15.49 -15.65 13.38
N GLY A 191 14.80 -15.96 12.29
CA GLY A 191 14.02 -17.19 12.12
C GLY A 191 12.57 -17.08 12.60
N LEU A 192 12.16 -15.93 13.14
CA LEU A 192 10.76 -15.62 13.43
C LEU A 192 10.23 -14.56 12.45
N PRO A 193 9.07 -14.79 11.81
CA PRO A 193 8.51 -13.83 10.87
C PRO A 193 8.10 -12.54 11.58
N ALA A 194 8.51 -11.41 11.01
CA ALA A 194 8.01 -10.10 11.38
C ALA A 194 6.57 -9.93 10.89
N ARG A 195 5.81 -9.05 11.54
CA ARG A 195 4.45 -8.65 11.15
C ARG A 195 4.38 -7.16 10.93
N GLY A 196 3.48 -6.69 10.08
CA GLY A 196 3.18 -5.28 9.89
C GLY A 196 2.72 -4.61 11.19
N ARG A 197 3.09 -3.35 11.38
CA ARG A 197 2.72 -2.58 12.59
C ARG A 197 1.28 -2.09 12.58
N PHE A 198 0.71 -1.93 11.39
CA PHE A 198 -0.58 -1.27 11.20
C PHE A 198 -1.69 -2.30 10.97
N SER A 199 -2.81 -2.12 11.66
CA SER A 199 -4.01 -2.91 11.38
C SER A 199 -4.48 -2.66 9.93
N PRO A 200 -4.82 -3.70 9.16
CA PRO A 200 -5.44 -3.54 7.84
C PRO A 200 -6.71 -2.69 7.86
N THR A 201 -7.44 -2.68 8.98
CA THR A 201 -8.67 -1.87 9.16
C THR A 201 -8.43 -0.37 9.21
N LEU A 202 -7.18 0.08 9.30
CA LEU A 202 -6.82 1.49 9.15
C LEU A 202 -6.98 1.97 7.70
N PHE A 203 -6.96 1.04 6.73
CA PHE A 203 -6.83 1.35 5.31
C PHE A 203 -8.09 1.02 4.51
N LYS A 204 -8.55 2.03 3.77
CA LYS A 204 -9.63 1.85 2.76
C LYS A 204 -9.15 1.19 1.49
N GLY A 205 -7.85 1.28 1.21
CA GLY A 205 -7.25 0.71 0.01
C GLY A 205 -5.74 0.59 0.11
N MET A 206 -5.24 -0.58 -0.27
CA MET A 206 -3.83 -0.94 -0.28
C MET A 206 -3.45 -1.34 -1.70
N ALA A 207 -2.57 -0.57 -2.33
CA ALA A 207 -2.12 -0.82 -3.68
C ALA A 207 -0.68 -1.34 -3.67
N PHE A 208 -0.40 -2.32 -4.53
CA PHE A 208 0.90 -2.97 -4.63
C PHE A 208 1.42 -2.88 -6.06
N SER A 209 2.60 -2.26 -6.23
CA SER A 209 3.26 -2.11 -7.52
C SER A 209 4.62 -2.78 -7.49
N THR A 210 4.85 -3.70 -8.43
CA THR A 210 6.06 -4.55 -8.53
C THR A 210 7.06 -4.03 -9.58
N GLY A 211 6.82 -2.83 -10.15
CA GLY A 211 7.69 -2.18 -11.12
C GLY A 211 7.02 -0.99 -11.83
N GLY A 212 7.85 -0.13 -12.44
CA GLY A 212 7.38 1.03 -13.23
C GLY A 212 6.52 2.04 -12.48
N TYR A 213 6.64 2.08 -11.14
CA TYR A 213 5.90 2.99 -10.29
C TYR A 213 6.34 4.45 -10.45
N SER A 214 5.40 5.36 -10.16
CA SER A 214 5.51 6.81 -10.33
C SER A 214 6.74 7.39 -9.63
N ALA A 215 7.32 8.45 -10.22
CA ALA A 215 8.41 9.25 -9.65
C ALA A 215 8.07 9.84 -8.26
N GLU A 216 6.81 9.79 -7.86
CA GLU A 216 6.33 10.13 -6.52
C GLU A 216 6.84 9.19 -5.42
N TYR A 217 7.38 8.02 -5.78
CA TYR A 217 7.96 7.03 -4.86
C TYR A 217 9.45 6.82 -5.12
N GLY A 218 10.23 6.69 -4.04
CA GLY A 218 11.69 6.55 -4.04
C GLY A 218 12.17 5.52 -3.02
N GLN A 219 13.49 5.38 -2.89
CA GLN A 219 14.14 4.51 -1.90
C GLN A 219 13.71 3.03 -1.95
N ALA A 220 13.23 2.56 -3.10
CA ALA A 220 12.80 1.19 -3.33
C ALA A 220 13.43 0.69 -4.63
N LEU A 221 13.98 -0.53 -4.60
CA LEU A 221 14.49 -1.18 -5.79
C LEU A 221 13.51 -2.19 -6.37
N SER A 222 12.53 -2.69 -5.62
CA SER A 222 11.71 -3.83 -6.06
C SER A 222 10.24 -3.50 -6.16
N ALA A 223 9.64 -2.97 -5.10
CA ALA A 223 8.20 -2.72 -5.09
C ALA A 223 7.81 -1.59 -4.14
N ILE A 224 6.60 -1.07 -4.36
CA ILE A 224 5.94 -0.09 -3.49
C ILE A 224 4.61 -0.67 -3.01
N VAL A 225 4.33 -0.48 -1.73
CA VAL A 225 3.01 -0.68 -1.13
C VAL A 225 2.47 0.69 -0.71
N ALA A 226 1.41 1.15 -1.35
CA ALA A 226 0.72 2.38 -1.00
C ALA A 226 -0.50 2.06 -0.13
N LEU A 227 -0.47 2.49 1.13
CA LEU A 227 -1.52 2.31 2.12
C LEU A 227 -2.29 3.62 2.24
N ASN A 228 -3.57 3.63 1.85
CA ASN A 228 -4.44 4.79 1.96
C ASN A 228 -5.33 4.62 3.19
N SER A 229 -5.20 5.52 4.16
CA SER A 229 -6.00 5.47 5.38
C SER A 229 -7.46 5.82 5.10
N GLU A 230 -8.34 5.34 5.98
CA GLU A 230 -9.74 5.73 6.01
C GLU A 230 -9.90 7.26 6.09
N ASP A 231 -10.91 7.80 5.41
CA ASP A 231 -11.26 9.22 5.49
C ASP A 231 -12.10 9.45 6.76
N LEU A 232 -13.35 9.92 6.64
CA LEU A 232 -14.23 10.01 7.81
C LEU A 232 -14.81 8.65 8.15
N ALA A 233 -14.87 8.36 9.45
CA ALA A 233 -15.65 7.24 9.98
C ALA A 233 -17.06 7.21 9.36
N SER A 234 -17.53 6.02 8.98
CA SER A 234 -18.91 5.86 8.50
C SER A 234 -19.92 6.13 9.63
N GLU A 235 -19.63 5.65 10.84
CA GLU A 235 -20.50 5.77 12.01
C GLU A 235 -19.70 5.74 13.33
N THR A 236 -20.38 6.11 14.42
CA THR A 236 -19.89 5.93 15.78
C THR A 236 -20.03 4.45 16.16
N GLN A 237 -18.95 3.84 16.62
CA GLN A 237 -18.92 2.42 16.94
C GLN A 237 -17.90 2.13 18.05
N THR A 238 -18.23 1.21 18.94
CA THR A 238 -17.27 0.60 19.87
C THR A 238 -17.00 -0.84 19.43
N GLY A 239 -15.73 -1.22 19.34
CA GLY A 239 -15.30 -2.56 18.96
C GLY A 239 -14.60 -3.28 20.10
N ILE A 240 -14.95 -4.55 20.31
CA ILE A 240 -14.23 -5.47 21.21
C ILE A 240 -13.72 -6.62 20.35
N SER A 241 -12.42 -6.89 20.41
CA SER A 241 -11.78 -8.00 19.70
C SER A 241 -11.10 -8.92 20.71
N LEU A 242 -11.56 -10.16 20.78
CA LEU A 242 -10.95 -11.23 21.56
C LEU A 242 -10.35 -12.26 20.61
N ILE A 243 -9.10 -12.63 20.81
CA ILE A 243 -8.38 -13.52 19.92
C ILE A 243 -7.70 -14.63 20.74
N SER A 244 -7.78 -15.87 20.25
CA SER A 244 -7.24 -17.09 20.89
C SER A 244 -5.73 -17.05 21.16
N LEU A 245 -4.99 -16.13 20.54
CA LEU A 245 -3.57 -15.85 20.83
C LEU A 245 -3.38 -15.10 22.16
N GLY A 246 -4.43 -15.00 22.99
CA GLY A 246 -4.43 -14.28 24.26
C GLY A 246 -4.43 -12.76 24.07
N SER A 247 -5.11 -12.28 23.02
CA SER A 247 -5.22 -10.84 22.74
C SER A 247 -6.63 -10.31 23.03
N LEU A 248 -6.67 -9.14 23.65
CA LEU A 248 -7.84 -8.28 23.83
C LEU A 248 -7.52 -6.93 23.20
N SER A 249 -8.39 -6.46 22.32
CA SER A 249 -8.34 -5.10 21.79
C SER A 249 -9.70 -4.43 21.98
N LEU A 250 -9.64 -3.20 22.48
CA LEU A 250 -10.79 -2.31 22.63
C LEU A 250 -10.60 -1.13 21.69
N SER A 251 -11.63 -0.80 20.95
CA SER A 251 -11.63 0.35 20.05
C SER A 251 -12.89 1.16 20.23
N HIS A 252 -12.78 2.47 20.10
CA HIS A 252 -13.91 3.37 20.05
C HIS A 252 -13.68 4.38 18.95
N GLN A 253 -14.65 4.50 18.06
CA GLN A 253 -14.68 5.48 17.00
C GLN A 253 -15.89 6.37 17.19
N GLN A 254 -15.66 7.67 17.29
CA GLN A 254 -16.67 8.70 17.37
C GLN A 254 -16.76 9.45 16.04
N ARG A 255 -17.97 9.48 15.46
CA ARG A 255 -18.28 10.18 14.22
C ARG A 255 -19.12 11.43 14.49
N TYR A 256 -18.59 12.60 14.12
CA TYR A 256 -19.30 13.88 14.11
C TYR A 256 -19.81 14.19 12.69
N GLU A 257 -20.13 15.43 12.35
CA GLU A 257 -20.56 15.80 10.98
C GLU A 257 -19.37 15.96 10.02
N ARG A 258 -18.34 16.71 10.44
CA ARG A 258 -17.14 17.00 9.65
C ARG A 258 -15.87 16.36 10.18
N SER A 259 -15.94 15.67 11.32
CA SER A 259 -14.78 15.05 11.96
C SER A 259 -15.08 13.63 12.44
N SER A 260 -14.01 12.88 12.72
CA SER A 260 -14.06 11.62 13.44
C SER A 260 -12.79 11.37 14.21
N VAL A 261 -12.94 10.75 15.37
CA VAL A 261 -11.83 10.34 16.25
C VAL A 261 -11.95 8.84 16.48
N ALA A 262 -10.88 8.09 16.30
CA ALA A 262 -10.82 6.68 16.67
C ALA A 262 -9.66 6.45 17.63
N VAL A 263 -9.91 5.70 18.70
CA VAL A 263 -8.92 5.29 19.69
C VAL A 263 -8.96 3.78 19.79
N THR A 264 -7.79 3.14 19.82
CA THR A 264 -7.66 1.70 20.03
C THR A 264 -6.62 1.44 21.11
N GLY A 265 -6.87 0.47 21.97
CA GLY A 265 -5.90 -0.11 22.88
C GLY A 265 -5.87 -1.61 22.71
N ASP A 266 -4.69 -2.20 22.79
CA ASP A 266 -4.49 -3.63 22.60
C ASP A 266 -3.49 -4.19 23.62
N TYR A 267 -3.77 -5.42 24.05
CA TYR A 267 -2.87 -6.24 24.84
C TYR A 267 -2.89 -7.66 24.29
N MET A 268 -1.74 -8.31 24.26
CA MET A 268 -1.58 -9.69 23.83
C MET A 268 -0.58 -10.40 24.71
N ASN A 269 -0.94 -11.60 25.16
CA ASN A 269 -0.06 -12.52 25.87
C ASN A 269 -0.28 -13.93 25.33
N MET A 270 0.69 -14.46 24.58
CA MET A 270 0.54 -15.78 23.95
C MET A 270 0.79 -16.95 24.90
N ARG A 271 1.20 -16.73 26.16
CA ARG A 271 1.48 -17.82 27.10
C ARG A 271 0.33 -18.83 27.24
N PRO A 272 -0.95 -18.43 27.40
CA PRO A 272 -2.06 -19.38 27.46
C PRO A 272 -2.20 -20.20 26.16
N TYR A 273 -1.96 -19.58 25.01
CA TYR A 273 -2.03 -20.24 23.71
C TYR A 273 -0.95 -21.31 23.54
N PHE A 274 0.24 -21.13 24.12
CA PHE A 274 1.30 -22.14 24.05
C PHE A 274 0.94 -23.46 24.74
N GLY A 275 0.05 -23.43 25.75
CA GLY A 275 -0.48 -24.64 26.37
C GLY A 275 -1.43 -25.42 25.45
N LEU A 276 -2.13 -24.73 24.55
CA LEU A 276 -3.03 -25.34 23.56
C LEU A 276 -2.29 -25.81 22.31
N MET A 277 -1.32 -25.02 21.85
CA MET A 277 -0.55 -25.25 20.63
C MET A 277 0.94 -25.06 20.90
N PRO A 278 1.67 -26.14 21.27
CA PRO A 278 3.08 -26.09 21.59
C PRO A 278 3.93 -25.49 20.47
N GLN A 279 4.85 -24.60 20.82
CA GLN A 279 5.74 -23.92 19.89
C GLN A 279 7.16 -24.52 19.95
N ARG A 280 7.81 -24.68 18.81
CA ARG A 280 9.20 -25.17 18.66
C ARG A 280 10.22 -24.13 19.08
N THR A 281 10.07 -22.89 18.63
CA THR A 281 11.08 -21.82 18.80
C THR A 281 10.59 -20.72 19.73
N LEU A 282 9.37 -20.22 19.55
CA LEU A 282 8.80 -19.16 20.38
C LEU A 282 8.55 -19.67 21.81
N ARG A 283 8.96 -18.89 22.82
CA ARG A 283 8.86 -19.22 24.26
C ARG A 283 8.10 -18.17 25.05
N ALA A 284 8.19 -16.92 24.65
CA ALA A 284 7.43 -15.82 25.22
C ALA A 284 7.06 -14.84 24.11
N TYR A 285 5.82 -14.38 24.11
CA TYR A 285 5.39 -13.24 23.32
C TYR A 285 4.35 -12.46 24.12
N GLN A 286 4.67 -11.21 24.42
CA GLN A 286 3.74 -10.24 24.97
C GLN A 286 3.85 -8.95 24.17
N SER A 287 2.73 -8.30 23.92
CA SER A 287 2.71 -6.95 23.40
C SER A 287 1.57 -6.14 23.99
N SER A 288 1.78 -4.84 24.10
CA SER A 288 0.75 -3.86 24.39
C SER A 288 0.89 -2.70 23.41
N GLY A 289 -0.22 -2.06 23.10
CA GLY A 289 -0.20 -1.00 22.11
C GLY A 289 -1.47 -0.18 22.15
N GLY A 290 -1.46 0.84 21.31
CA GLY A 290 -2.63 1.63 21.06
C GLY A 290 -2.42 2.59 19.91
N SER A 291 -3.52 3.12 19.40
CA SER A 291 -3.49 4.13 18.36
C SER A 291 -4.61 5.14 18.50
N VAL A 292 -4.38 6.33 17.95
CA VAL A 292 -5.35 7.41 17.85
C VAL A 292 -5.35 7.89 16.40
N ALA A 293 -6.54 7.95 15.79
CA ALA A 293 -6.74 8.50 14.46
C ALA A 293 -7.74 9.66 14.52
N LEU A 294 -7.31 10.85 14.13
CA LEU A 294 -8.12 12.05 13.98
C LEU A 294 -8.31 12.32 12.48
N ARG A 295 -9.54 12.55 12.04
CA ARG A 295 -9.84 12.98 10.67
C ARG A 295 -10.79 14.18 10.69
N GLN A 296 -10.52 15.17 9.86
CA GLN A 296 -11.27 16.43 9.78
C GLN A 296 -11.42 16.87 8.32
N LYS A 297 -12.66 17.08 7.88
CA LYS A 297 -12.96 17.78 6.62
C LYS A 297 -12.71 19.28 6.77
N THR A 298 -11.83 19.82 5.95
CA THR A 298 -11.54 21.26 5.88
C THR A 298 -12.36 21.98 4.80
N GLY A 299 -13.02 21.24 3.92
CA GLY A 299 -13.95 21.73 2.90
C GLY A 299 -14.67 20.55 2.25
N ASP A 300 -15.21 20.74 1.05
CA ASP A 300 -15.93 19.67 0.33
C ASP A 300 -15.00 18.53 -0.10
N ALA A 301 -13.78 18.87 -0.53
CA ALA A 301 -12.75 17.92 -0.93
C ALA A 301 -11.48 17.95 -0.05
N GLY A 302 -11.38 18.89 0.89
CA GLY A 302 -10.25 19.04 1.79
C GLY A 302 -10.30 18.09 3.00
N MET A 303 -9.15 17.55 3.39
CA MET A 303 -9.03 16.59 4.49
C MET A 303 -7.71 16.79 5.26
N LEU A 304 -7.82 16.90 6.58
CA LEU A 304 -6.71 16.78 7.53
C LEU A 304 -6.85 15.44 8.26
N LYS A 305 -5.76 14.69 8.35
CA LYS A 305 -5.67 13.44 9.11
C LYS A 305 -4.46 13.48 10.03
N ALA A 306 -4.60 12.99 11.24
CA ALA A 306 -3.49 12.72 12.14
C ALA A 306 -3.65 11.32 12.72
N TYR A 307 -2.58 10.54 12.72
CA TYR A 307 -2.53 9.18 13.23
C TYR A 307 -1.32 9.03 14.14
N GLY A 308 -1.54 8.56 15.35
CA GLY A 308 -0.49 8.19 16.30
C GLY A 308 -0.65 6.74 16.71
N ALA A 309 0.45 6.02 16.84
CA ALA A 309 0.47 4.67 17.37
C ALA A 309 1.69 4.46 18.26
N PHE A 310 1.53 3.63 19.29
CA PHE A 310 2.65 3.13 20.06
C PHE A 310 2.49 1.61 20.24
N ASN A 311 3.62 0.93 20.34
CA ASN A 311 3.65 -0.49 20.61
C ASN A 311 4.86 -0.82 21.49
N GLN A 312 4.64 -1.66 22.47
CA GLN A 312 5.67 -2.28 23.28
C GLN A 312 5.55 -3.79 23.13
N GLN A 313 6.66 -4.47 22.91
CA GLN A 313 6.68 -5.92 22.75
C GLN A 313 7.88 -6.56 23.43
N ASN A 314 7.68 -7.80 23.87
CA ASN A 314 8.70 -8.66 24.46
C ASN A 314 8.59 -10.05 23.83
N ILE A 315 9.68 -10.49 23.21
CA ILE A 315 9.80 -11.78 22.53
C ILE A 315 10.92 -12.57 23.20
N GLY A 316 10.64 -13.82 23.53
CA GLY A 316 11.64 -14.81 23.93
C GLY A 316 11.56 -16.00 23.00
N ALA A 317 12.69 -16.45 22.46
CA ALA A 317 12.75 -17.55 21.51
C ALA A 317 14.02 -18.40 21.70
N LEU A 318 13.97 -19.63 21.18
CA LEU A 318 15.11 -20.50 21.00
C LEU A 318 15.40 -20.59 19.51
N THR A 319 16.61 -20.21 19.12
CA THR A 319 17.04 -20.28 17.73
C THR A 319 17.89 -21.53 17.51
N SER A 320 17.68 -22.23 16.39
CA SER A 320 18.46 -23.43 16.08
C SER A 320 19.94 -23.08 15.94
N ASP A 321 20.81 -23.75 16.68
CA ASP A 321 22.25 -23.54 16.65
C ASP A 321 22.92 -24.89 16.92
N ALA A 322 23.85 -25.30 16.05
CA ALA A 322 24.47 -26.63 16.13
C ALA A 322 25.29 -26.83 17.42
N GLN A 323 25.69 -25.76 18.10
CA GLN A 323 26.38 -25.85 19.40
C GLN A 323 25.41 -25.99 20.58
N TRP A 324 24.11 -25.77 20.38
CA TRP A 324 23.10 -25.75 21.44
C TRP A 324 22.05 -26.84 21.22
N ALA A 325 22.13 -27.94 21.97
CA ALA A 325 21.21 -29.08 21.84
C ALA A 325 19.72 -28.70 21.92
N SER A 326 19.38 -27.75 22.80
CA SER A 326 18.00 -27.26 22.99
C SER A 326 17.69 -25.96 22.26
N GLY A 327 18.58 -25.51 21.37
CA GLY A 327 18.53 -24.19 20.73
C GLY A 327 19.11 -23.07 21.60
N ARG A 328 19.63 -22.05 20.94
CA ARG A 328 20.28 -20.88 21.54
C ARG A 328 19.24 -19.83 21.97
N PRO A 329 19.16 -19.47 23.26
CA PRO A 329 18.22 -18.46 23.75
C PRO A 329 18.48 -17.07 23.14
N ILE A 330 17.40 -16.42 22.72
CA ILE A 330 17.36 -15.02 22.32
C ILE A 330 16.14 -14.33 22.95
N SER A 331 16.30 -13.08 23.34
CA SER A 331 15.22 -12.22 23.79
C SER A 331 15.29 -10.88 23.07
N LEU A 332 14.13 -10.27 22.84
CA LEU A 332 13.99 -8.97 22.19
C LEU A 332 12.90 -8.18 22.91
N ARG A 333 13.26 -7.00 23.40
CA ARG A 333 12.31 -5.99 23.86
C ARG A 333 12.31 -4.89 22.82
N ALA A 334 11.13 -4.45 22.38
CA ALA A 334 11.03 -3.33 21.45
C ALA A 334 9.94 -2.36 21.88
N ASN A 335 10.21 -1.07 21.73
CA ASN A 335 9.27 0.01 21.94
C ASN A 335 9.26 0.87 20.69
N ASN A 336 8.08 1.10 20.13
CA ASN A 336 7.90 1.92 18.96
C ASN A 336 6.84 3.00 19.22
N VAL A 337 7.11 4.20 18.71
CA VAL A 337 6.16 5.29 18.58
C VAL A 337 6.18 5.76 17.13
N TYR A 338 5.00 5.93 16.55
CA TYR A 338 4.80 6.44 15.20
C TYR A 338 3.74 7.54 15.24
N ALA A 339 3.99 8.64 14.53
CA ALA A 339 3.05 9.71 14.32
C ALA A 339 3.06 10.11 12.84
N ASN A 340 1.88 10.39 12.27
CA ASN A 340 1.71 10.78 10.88
C ASN A 340 0.56 11.75 10.74
N THR A 341 0.84 12.92 10.17
CA THR A 341 -0.16 13.95 9.90
C THR A 341 -0.14 14.26 8.41
N THR A 342 -1.29 14.17 7.75
CA THR A 342 -1.43 14.48 6.32
C THR A 342 -2.56 15.46 6.09
N PHE A 343 -2.36 16.35 5.13
CA PHE A 343 -3.34 17.34 4.72
C PHE A 343 -3.43 17.33 3.20
N ARG A 344 -4.65 17.30 2.68
CA ARG A 344 -4.94 17.51 1.27
C ARG A 344 -6.03 18.55 1.09
N SER A 345 -5.90 19.38 0.07
CA SER A 345 -6.93 20.34 -0.30
C SER A 345 -6.86 20.68 -1.78
N PRO A 346 -7.99 20.87 -2.47
CA PRO A 346 -7.99 21.61 -3.72
C PRO A 346 -7.54 23.06 -3.47
N LEU A 347 -6.93 23.65 -4.49
CA LEU A 347 -6.56 25.05 -4.60
C LEU A 347 -7.28 25.67 -5.82
N THR A 348 -6.91 26.89 -6.22
CA THR A 348 -7.52 27.55 -7.38
C THR A 348 -6.91 27.04 -8.70
N ARG A 349 -7.66 27.25 -9.82
CA ARG A 349 -7.18 26.96 -11.19
C ARG A 349 -6.72 25.50 -11.41
N GLY A 350 -7.43 24.54 -10.83
CA GLY A 350 -7.14 23.11 -11.01
C GLY A 350 -5.92 22.60 -10.25
N TRP A 351 -5.28 23.43 -9.41
CA TRP A 351 -4.23 22.97 -8.51
C TRP A 351 -4.83 22.27 -7.30
N SER A 352 -4.10 21.32 -6.74
CA SER A 352 -4.33 20.72 -5.43
C SER A 352 -3.02 20.52 -4.72
N VAL A 353 -3.07 20.52 -3.38
CA VAL A 353 -1.91 20.26 -2.52
C VAL A 353 -2.16 19.01 -1.68
N GLN A 354 -1.13 18.20 -1.54
CA GLN A 354 -1.03 17.13 -0.56
C GLN A 354 0.29 17.28 0.19
N THR A 355 0.23 17.41 1.50
CA THR A 355 1.39 17.54 2.37
C THR A 355 1.27 16.61 3.56
N GLY A 356 2.40 16.19 4.12
CA GLY A 356 2.39 15.36 5.31
C GLY A 356 3.73 15.31 6.02
N VAL A 357 3.68 15.02 7.31
CA VAL A 357 4.84 14.82 8.17
C VAL A 357 4.63 13.53 8.96
N ALA A 358 5.64 12.67 8.97
CA ALA A 358 5.68 11.47 9.80
C ALA A 358 6.92 11.45 10.68
N ALA A 359 6.77 11.00 11.92
CA ALA A 359 7.84 10.81 12.88
C ALA A 359 7.80 9.37 13.40
N THR A 360 8.96 8.73 13.51
CA THR A 360 9.12 7.39 14.05
C THR A 360 10.23 7.40 15.09
N ARG A 361 10.01 6.72 16.21
CA ARG A 361 11.05 6.33 17.17
C ARG A 361 10.89 4.85 17.46
N ASP A 362 11.95 4.10 17.25
CA ASP A 362 12.01 2.66 17.45
C ASP A 362 13.24 2.35 18.30
N ASN A 363 13.03 1.70 19.44
CA ASN A 363 14.09 1.32 20.36
C ASN A 363 13.97 -0.17 20.65
N GLN A 364 15.04 -0.91 20.37
CA GLN A 364 15.09 -2.36 20.44
C GLN A 364 16.29 -2.80 21.27
N THR A 365 16.05 -3.68 22.24
CA THR A 365 17.09 -4.34 23.03
C THR A 365 17.01 -5.83 22.76
N ALA A 366 17.99 -6.35 22.04
CA ALA A 366 18.14 -7.78 21.79
C ALA A 366 19.23 -8.35 22.70
N SER A 367 18.93 -9.43 23.42
CA SER A 367 19.95 -10.17 24.18
C SER A 367 20.04 -11.59 23.65
N ILE A 368 21.25 -12.05 23.37
CA ILE A 368 21.53 -13.40 22.87
C ILE A 368 22.51 -14.10 23.80
N ALA A 369 22.23 -15.36 24.12
CA ALA A 369 23.15 -16.19 24.90
C ALA A 369 24.37 -16.54 24.05
N THR A 370 25.56 -16.59 24.62
CA THR A 370 26.83 -16.90 23.96
C THR A 370 27.61 -17.84 24.85
N ARG A 371 28.27 -18.83 24.24
CA ARG A 371 29.08 -19.82 24.96
C ARG A 371 30.39 -20.05 24.19
N PRO A 372 31.48 -19.34 24.52
CA PRO A 372 32.77 -19.51 23.87
C PRO A 372 33.27 -20.93 24.04
N ALA A 373 34.01 -21.41 23.04
CA ALA A 373 34.65 -22.72 23.12
C ALA A 373 35.71 -22.78 24.24
N SER A 374 36.34 -21.65 24.58
CA SER A 374 37.42 -21.57 25.56
C SER A 374 36.95 -21.73 27.01
N THR A 375 35.84 -21.08 27.39
CA THR A 375 35.34 -21.09 28.78
C THR A 375 34.17 -22.06 28.98
N GLN A 376 33.43 -22.38 27.92
CA GLN A 376 32.15 -23.12 27.98
C GLN A 376 31.08 -22.51 28.88
N GLU A 377 31.33 -21.33 29.47
CA GLU A 377 30.37 -20.58 30.26
C GLU A 377 29.42 -19.80 29.36
N THR A 378 28.16 -19.72 29.76
CA THR A 378 27.15 -18.94 29.04
C THR A 378 27.07 -17.53 29.59
N TYR A 379 27.30 -16.54 28.74
CA TYR A 379 27.00 -15.13 29.03
C TYR A 379 25.98 -14.58 28.03
N ASN A 380 25.37 -13.44 28.35
CA ASN A 380 24.50 -12.73 27.44
C ASN A 380 25.25 -11.57 26.80
N GLN A 381 25.18 -11.46 25.48
CA GLN A 381 25.52 -10.23 24.76
C GLN A 381 24.24 -9.45 24.50
N THR A 382 24.27 -8.16 24.77
CA THR A 382 23.13 -7.27 24.55
C THR A 382 23.44 -6.27 23.44
N MET A 383 22.47 -6.03 22.58
CA MET A 383 22.50 -5.06 21.51
C MET A 383 21.30 -4.13 21.67
N ASN A 384 21.58 -2.84 21.84
CA ASN A 384 20.58 -1.78 21.87
C ASN A 384 20.60 -1.07 20.51
N GLU A 385 19.45 -0.93 19.87
CA GLU A 385 19.29 -0.27 18.58
C GLU A 385 18.23 0.81 18.68
N LEU A 386 18.57 2.03 18.24
CA LEU A 386 17.70 3.18 18.20
C LEU A 386 17.61 3.68 16.76
N ASP A 387 16.39 3.72 16.21
CA ASP A 387 16.08 4.37 14.95
C ASP A 387 15.08 5.49 15.18
N GLN A 388 15.46 6.70 14.79
CA GLN A 388 14.64 7.90 14.89
C GLN A 388 14.58 8.57 13.52
N SER A 389 13.39 8.89 13.06
CA SER A 389 13.22 9.54 11.77
C SER A 389 12.09 10.55 11.78
N VAL A 390 12.26 11.67 11.07
CA VAL A 390 11.21 12.61 10.71
C VAL A 390 11.24 12.78 9.19
N VAL A 391 10.10 12.56 8.55
CA VAL A 391 9.91 12.72 7.10
C VAL A 391 8.87 13.79 6.86
N GLY A 392 9.17 14.74 5.99
CA GLY A 392 8.21 15.72 5.47
C GLY A 392 8.05 15.57 3.97
N ARG A 393 6.83 15.71 3.46
CA ARG A 393 6.53 15.61 2.03
C ARG A 393 5.52 16.67 1.62
N LEU A 394 5.73 17.27 0.45
CA LEU A 394 4.84 18.23 -0.20
C LEU A 394 4.66 17.85 -1.67
N VAL A 395 3.43 17.85 -2.15
CA VAL A 395 3.05 17.53 -3.53
C VAL A 395 2.01 18.53 -4.01
N PHE A 396 2.25 19.11 -5.18
CA PHE A 396 1.28 19.89 -5.93
C PHE A 396 0.88 19.12 -7.18
N THR A 397 -0.42 19.05 -7.45
CA THR A 397 -0.96 18.46 -8.68
C THR A 397 -1.80 19.50 -9.40
N ASN A 398 -1.56 19.70 -10.69
CA ASN A 398 -2.38 20.54 -11.56
C ASN A 398 -3.13 19.65 -12.56
N ASP A 399 -4.46 19.64 -12.43
CA ASP A 399 -5.38 18.88 -13.28
C ASP A 399 -6.23 19.79 -14.19
N SER A 400 -5.88 21.09 -14.32
CA SER A 400 -6.64 22.08 -15.11
C SER A 400 -6.80 21.71 -16.58
N ALA A 401 -5.82 20.98 -17.13
CA ALA A 401 -5.83 20.46 -18.49
C ALA A 401 -5.87 18.93 -18.51
N SER A 402 -6.34 18.26 -17.44
CA SER A 402 -6.29 16.80 -17.24
C SER A 402 -6.91 15.96 -18.37
N THR A 403 -7.74 16.55 -19.23
CA THR A 403 -8.17 15.92 -20.48
C THR A 403 -7.00 15.62 -21.44
N TYR A 404 -5.92 16.40 -21.38
CA TYR A 404 -4.74 16.32 -22.24
C TYR A 404 -3.47 16.05 -21.45
N TRP A 405 -3.27 16.71 -20.31
CA TRP A 405 -2.12 16.49 -19.45
C TRP A 405 -2.38 16.93 -18.02
N ASN A 406 -1.65 16.33 -17.07
CA ASN A 406 -1.53 16.84 -15.71
C ASN A 406 -0.06 17.15 -15.40
N LEU A 407 0.17 17.88 -14.31
CA LEU A 407 1.51 18.08 -13.79
C LEU A 407 1.52 17.83 -12.29
N LYS A 408 2.41 16.94 -11.86
CA LYS A 408 2.69 16.66 -10.46
C LYS A 408 4.11 17.10 -10.13
N LEU A 409 4.25 17.94 -9.12
CA LEU A 409 5.53 18.38 -8.58
C LEU A 409 5.58 18.00 -7.11
N GLY A 410 6.72 17.54 -6.62
CA GLY A 410 6.84 17.29 -5.19
C GLY A 410 8.26 17.33 -4.66
N ALA A 411 8.33 17.51 -3.35
CA ALA A 411 9.54 17.54 -2.56
C ALA A 411 9.35 16.66 -1.31
N GLU A 412 10.41 15.98 -0.90
CA GLU A 412 10.43 15.18 0.33
C GLU A 412 11.78 15.34 1.04
N GLY A 413 11.74 15.50 2.35
CA GLY A 413 12.91 15.58 3.22
C GLY A 413 12.84 14.52 4.32
N LEU A 414 13.98 13.91 4.65
CA LEU A 414 14.16 12.98 5.76
C LEU A 414 15.31 13.48 6.65
N LEU A 415 15.05 13.49 7.96
CA LEU A 415 16.07 13.50 9.01
C LEU A 415 16.01 12.15 9.71
N GLN A 416 17.12 11.41 9.75
CA GLN A 416 17.20 10.11 10.42
C GLN A 416 18.47 10.01 11.25
N ARG A 417 18.34 9.48 12.45
CA ARG A 417 19.44 9.05 13.30
C ARG A 417 19.29 7.57 13.58
N HIS A 418 20.34 6.81 13.33
CA HIS A 418 20.38 5.40 13.63
C HIS A 418 21.62 5.09 14.47
N GLU A 419 21.42 4.41 15.59
CA GLU A 419 22.47 4.08 16.55
C GLU A 419 22.32 2.64 17.02
N GLN A 420 23.43 1.94 17.16
CA GLN A 420 23.49 0.56 17.63
C GLN A 420 24.65 0.40 18.61
N ARG A 421 24.34 0.09 19.87
CA ARG A 421 25.29 -0.15 20.95
C ARG A 421 25.33 -1.62 21.30
N PHE A 422 26.51 -2.21 21.22
CA PHE A 422 26.81 -3.56 21.69
C PHE A 422 27.41 -3.49 23.07
N GLU A 423 26.79 -4.18 24.02
CA GLU A 423 27.28 -4.38 25.37
C GLU A 423 27.86 -5.80 25.45
N ALA A 424 29.17 -5.89 25.31
CA ALA A 424 29.92 -7.14 25.35
C ALA A 424 31.22 -6.94 26.13
N ALA A 425 31.42 -7.72 27.20
CA ALA A 425 32.68 -7.67 27.95
C ALA A 425 33.86 -8.09 27.03
N PRO A 426 34.99 -7.37 27.02
CA PRO A 426 35.37 -6.28 27.93
C PRO A 426 35.12 -4.84 27.39
N ARG A 427 34.52 -4.65 26.20
CA ARG A 427 34.31 -3.32 25.61
C ARG A 427 32.94 -3.17 24.97
N ASP A 428 32.22 -2.15 25.42
CA ASP A 428 31.06 -1.64 24.71
C ASP A 428 31.50 -0.99 23.40
N THR A 429 30.74 -1.24 22.32
CA THR A 429 30.99 -0.63 21.01
C THR A 429 29.72 0.01 20.48
N THR A 430 29.78 1.28 20.11
CA THR A 430 28.66 2.02 19.52
C THR A 430 28.94 2.34 18.06
N PHE A 431 27.97 2.03 17.20
CA PHE A 431 27.94 2.40 15.79
C PHE A 431 26.77 3.35 15.58
N GLY A 432 26.91 4.33 14.69
CA GLY A 432 25.80 5.20 14.37
C GLY A 432 26.06 6.07 13.15
N PHE A 433 24.98 6.55 12.54
CA PHE A 433 25.03 7.55 11.48
C PHE A 433 23.80 8.46 11.54
N ASP A 434 23.97 9.67 11.01
CA ASP A 434 22.89 10.60 10.75
C ASP A 434 22.70 10.75 9.23
N GLU A 435 21.46 10.66 8.78
CA GLU A 435 21.07 10.90 7.39
C GLU A 435 20.19 12.14 7.29
N ARG A 436 20.51 12.99 6.32
CA ARG A 436 19.73 14.16 5.91
C ARG A 436 19.51 14.04 4.42
N ARG A 437 18.36 13.49 4.04
CA ARG A 437 18.04 13.25 2.62
C ARG A 437 17.04 14.28 2.15
N ILE A 438 17.31 14.89 1.00
CA ILE A 438 16.35 15.74 0.29
C ILE A 438 16.08 15.14 -1.08
N SER A 439 14.84 15.26 -1.54
CA SER A 439 14.42 14.75 -2.83
C SER A 439 13.40 15.67 -3.48
N GLY A 440 13.45 15.72 -4.81
CA GLY A 440 12.49 16.42 -5.65
C GLY A 440 12.05 15.52 -6.80
N PHE A 441 10.80 15.65 -7.22
CA PHE A 441 10.28 14.93 -8.37
C PHE A 441 9.30 15.79 -9.18
N ALA A 442 9.23 15.49 -10.47
CA ALA A 442 8.25 16.03 -11.39
C ALA A 442 7.73 14.88 -12.27
N GLU A 443 6.44 14.87 -12.53
CA GLU A 443 5.78 13.86 -13.37
C GLU A 443 4.61 14.48 -14.12
N SER A 444 4.38 14.04 -15.34
CA SER A 444 3.26 14.45 -16.17
C SER A 444 2.68 13.24 -16.88
N ASP A 445 1.38 13.06 -16.73
CA ASP A 445 0.56 12.18 -17.56
C ASP A 445 0.11 12.98 -18.78
N ILE A 446 0.24 12.40 -19.97
CA ILE A 446 -0.02 13.06 -21.25
C ILE A 446 -0.91 12.14 -22.10
N ALA A 447 -2.13 12.57 -22.39
CA ALA A 447 -3.03 11.88 -23.32
C ALA A 447 -2.73 12.31 -24.76
N PHE A 448 -2.09 11.44 -25.53
CA PHE A 448 -1.86 11.64 -26.97
C PHE A 448 -3.13 11.38 -27.79
N SER A 449 -4.01 10.50 -27.31
CA SER A 449 -5.35 10.26 -27.85
C SER A 449 -6.24 9.68 -26.75
N ASN A 450 -7.52 9.43 -27.05
CA ASN A 450 -8.43 8.75 -26.10
C ASN A 450 -7.99 7.31 -25.76
N LYS A 451 -7.09 6.71 -26.56
CA LYS A 451 -6.59 5.34 -26.38
C LYS A 451 -5.11 5.27 -26.02
N LEU A 452 -4.36 6.37 -26.09
CA LEU A 452 -2.90 6.37 -25.90
C LEU A 452 -2.52 7.42 -24.88
N VAL A 453 -2.00 6.97 -23.75
CA VAL A 453 -1.55 7.81 -22.63
C VAL A 453 -0.10 7.51 -22.33
N GLY A 454 0.73 8.54 -22.27
CA GLY A 454 2.10 8.46 -21.80
C GLY A 454 2.24 9.06 -20.40
N ARG A 455 3.31 8.66 -19.73
CA ARG A 455 3.80 9.26 -18.50
C ARG A 455 5.28 9.51 -18.64
N VAL A 456 5.70 10.73 -18.33
CA VAL A 456 7.11 11.10 -18.21
C VAL A 456 7.34 11.70 -16.84
N GLY A 457 8.37 11.24 -16.15
CA GLY A 457 8.71 11.76 -14.84
C GLY A 457 10.17 11.55 -14.49
N GLY A 458 10.62 12.28 -13.48
CA GLY A 458 11.96 12.19 -12.96
C GLY A 458 11.99 12.48 -11.47
N ARG A 459 12.89 11.81 -10.77
CA ARG A 459 13.17 12.06 -9.35
C ARG A 459 14.67 12.25 -9.15
N ALA A 460 15.05 13.21 -8.32
CA ALA A 460 16.42 13.41 -7.88
C ALA A 460 16.48 13.39 -6.36
N GLU A 461 17.53 12.79 -5.80
CA GLU A 461 17.72 12.71 -4.35
C GLU A 461 19.18 12.97 -3.98
N TYR A 462 19.40 13.70 -2.89
CA TYR A 462 20.70 13.86 -2.25
C TYR A 462 20.70 13.19 -0.89
N SER A 463 21.68 12.34 -0.64
CA SER A 463 21.92 11.71 0.66
C SER A 463 23.17 12.32 1.29
N ALA A 464 23.04 12.81 2.52
CA ALA A 464 24.15 13.38 3.26
C ALA A 464 25.14 12.31 3.74
N VAL A 465 24.65 11.10 4.08
CA VAL A 465 25.53 9.99 4.53
C VAL A 465 26.43 9.49 3.40
N LEU A 466 25.94 9.54 2.16
CA LEU A 466 26.70 9.18 0.96
C LEU A 466 27.46 10.38 0.37
N GLY A 467 27.04 11.62 0.67
CA GLY A 467 27.58 12.85 0.09
C GLY A 467 27.34 12.97 -1.42
N ARG A 468 26.23 12.45 -1.93
CA ARG A 468 26.00 12.27 -3.38
C ARG A 468 24.55 12.53 -3.80
N TRP A 469 24.40 12.96 -5.05
CA TRP A 469 23.13 13.03 -5.77
C TRP A 469 22.87 11.78 -6.61
N ASN A 470 21.60 11.45 -6.82
CA ASN A 470 21.13 10.54 -7.87
C ASN A 470 20.07 11.21 -8.75
N ALA A 471 19.84 10.64 -9.93
CA ALA A 471 18.77 11.04 -10.84
C ALA A 471 18.10 9.79 -11.44
N ALA A 472 16.77 9.77 -11.38
CA ALA A 472 15.92 8.63 -11.66
C ALA A 472 14.84 9.01 -12.69
N PRO A 473 15.17 9.07 -14.00
CA PRO A 473 14.19 9.25 -15.06
C PRO A 473 13.29 8.02 -15.19
N ARG A 474 12.01 8.25 -15.54
CA ARG A 474 10.98 7.23 -15.70
C ARG A 474 10.04 7.59 -16.85
N LEU A 475 9.69 6.58 -17.62
CA LEU A 475 8.83 6.67 -18.78
C LEU A 475 7.84 5.50 -18.76
N ALA A 476 6.59 5.77 -19.08
CA ALA A 476 5.61 4.71 -19.27
C ALA A 476 4.62 5.10 -20.38
N LEU A 477 4.08 4.10 -21.06
CA LEU A 477 3.12 4.26 -22.14
C LEU A 477 2.03 3.21 -22.01
N ALA A 478 0.78 3.60 -22.16
CA ALA A 478 -0.37 2.71 -22.15
C ALA A 478 -1.24 2.94 -23.38
N TYR A 479 -1.60 1.83 -24.03
CA TYR A 479 -2.50 1.80 -25.16
C TYR A 479 -3.73 0.95 -24.85
N GLN A 480 -4.90 1.56 -24.92
CA GLN A 480 -6.19 0.92 -24.76
C GLN A 480 -6.61 0.30 -26.10
N VAL A 481 -6.49 -1.01 -26.22
CA VAL A 481 -6.87 -1.76 -27.43
C VAL A 481 -8.39 -1.68 -27.63
N ASN A 482 -9.15 -1.82 -26.54
CA ASN A 482 -10.60 -1.63 -26.47
C ASN A 482 -11.01 -1.33 -25.01
N GLU A 483 -12.29 -1.10 -24.75
CA GLU A 483 -12.86 -0.79 -23.42
C GLU A 483 -12.44 -1.77 -22.31
N LYS A 484 -12.11 -3.02 -22.67
CA LYS A 484 -11.82 -4.11 -21.74
C LYS A 484 -10.35 -4.45 -21.65
N THR A 485 -9.52 -3.98 -22.59
CA THR A 485 -8.17 -4.49 -22.84
C THR A 485 -7.18 -3.35 -23.02
N GLN A 486 -6.06 -3.44 -22.30
CA GLN A 486 -4.98 -2.47 -22.31
C GLN A 486 -3.63 -3.18 -22.39
N VAL A 487 -2.70 -2.58 -23.12
CA VAL A 487 -1.28 -2.95 -23.11
C VAL A 487 -0.49 -1.74 -22.65
N SER A 488 0.43 -1.93 -21.70
CA SER A 488 1.32 -0.85 -21.24
C SER A 488 2.75 -1.31 -21.12
N GLY A 489 3.69 -0.39 -21.32
CA GLY A 489 5.11 -0.59 -21.08
C GLY A 489 5.64 0.48 -20.15
N ALA A 490 6.62 0.14 -19.31
CA ALA A 490 7.32 1.12 -18.49
C ALA A 490 8.82 0.84 -18.39
N TRP A 491 9.58 1.91 -18.26
CA TRP A 491 11.03 1.92 -18.11
C TRP A 491 11.45 2.96 -17.08
N GLY A 492 12.48 2.67 -16.30
CA GLY A 492 13.08 3.70 -15.44
C GLY A 492 14.23 3.22 -14.57
N TYR A 493 14.90 4.18 -13.94
CA TYR A 493 15.86 3.94 -12.88
C TYR A 493 15.24 4.14 -11.50
N PHE A 494 15.67 3.30 -10.56
CA PHE A 494 15.23 3.27 -9.18
C PHE A 494 16.47 3.18 -8.29
N TYR A 495 16.47 3.96 -7.21
CA TYR A 495 17.61 4.05 -6.29
C TYR A 495 17.14 3.89 -4.85
N GLN A 496 18.04 3.37 -4.02
CA GLN A 496 17.93 3.41 -2.57
C GLN A 496 19.32 3.64 -1.95
N ASN A 497 19.36 4.17 -0.74
CA ASN A 497 20.57 4.09 0.07
C ASN A 497 20.85 2.62 0.42
N PRO A 498 22.12 2.22 0.59
CA PRO A 498 22.44 0.94 1.22
C PRO A 498 21.68 0.78 2.55
N GLY A 499 21.32 -0.46 2.90
CA GLY A 499 20.59 -0.75 4.14
C GLY A 499 21.31 -0.21 5.38
N ASN A 500 20.54 0.15 6.41
CA ASN A 500 21.06 0.68 7.67
C ASN A 500 22.13 -0.23 8.29
N ASP A 501 21.94 -1.56 8.18
CA ASP A 501 22.88 -2.58 8.64
C ASP A 501 24.25 -2.50 7.95
N LEU A 502 24.29 -2.01 6.71
CA LEU A 502 25.52 -1.82 5.93
C LEU A 502 26.14 -0.44 6.21
N LEU A 503 25.32 0.60 6.31
CA LEU A 503 25.78 1.97 6.59
C LEU A 503 26.42 2.08 7.99
N LEU A 504 25.89 1.38 8.99
CA LEU A 504 26.47 1.32 10.35
C LEU A 504 27.88 0.73 10.40
N ARG A 505 28.23 -0.13 9.43
CA ARG A 505 29.45 -0.93 9.45
C ARG A 505 30.52 -0.43 8.50
N ALA A 506 30.15 0.32 7.47
CA ALA A 506 31.11 0.92 6.56
C ALA A 506 31.95 1.98 7.30
N ALA A 507 33.27 1.86 7.24
CA ALA A 507 34.18 2.84 7.85
C ALA A 507 34.07 4.22 7.19
N GLN A 508 33.74 4.27 5.89
CA GLN A 508 33.55 5.51 5.12
C GLN A 508 32.30 5.40 4.23
N PRO A 509 31.10 5.64 4.78
CA PRO A 509 29.85 5.56 4.01
C PRO A 509 29.81 6.45 2.76
N THR A 510 30.57 7.56 2.73
CA THR A 510 30.70 8.47 1.59
C THR A 510 31.39 7.86 0.36
N ARG A 511 32.11 6.75 0.52
CA ARG A 511 32.65 5.95 -0.60
C ARG A 511 31.59 5.07 -1.25
N LEU A 512 30.51 4.76 -0.54
CA LEU A 512 29.40 4.01 -1.09
C LEU A 512 28.58 4.86 -2.06
N ARG A 513 27.88 4.19 -2.95
CA ARG A 513 26.94 4.76 -3.90
C ARG A 513 25.53 4.31 -3.54
N PHE A 514 24.54 5.04 -4.04
CA PHE A 514 23.18 4.53 -4.06
C PHE A 514 23.16 3.19 -4.81
N GLU A 515 22.48 2.20 -4.22
CA GLU A 515 22.16 0.98 -4.93
C GLU A 515 21.12 1.31 -6.01
N ARG A 516 21.25 0.68 -7.18
CA ARG A 516 20.42 1.01 -8.35
C ARG A 516 19.78 -0.23 -8.95
N ALA A 517 18.53 -0.08 -9.37
CA ALA A 517 17.85 -1.00 -10.27
C ALA A 517 17.31 -0.27 -11.50
N GLN A 518 17.50 -0.86 -12.67
CA GLN A 518 16.82 -0.46 -13.91
C GLN A 518 15.68 -1.43 -14.15
N HIS A 519 14.46 -0.93 -14.38
CA HIS A 519 13.31 -1.78 -14.69
C HIS A 519 12.87 -1.56 -16.13
N VAL A 520 12.48 -2.65 -16.78
CA VAL A 520 11.71 -2.70 -18.03
C VAL A 520 10.54 -3.63 -17.77
N GLN A 521 9.33 -3.21 -18.10
CA GLN A 521 8.14 -4.05 -17.97
C GLN A 521 7.18 -3.85 -19.13
N LEU A 522 6.45 -4.92 -19.46
CA LEU A 522 5.35 -4.93 -20.40
C LEU A 522 4.17 -5.66 -19.75
N THR A 523 3.03 -4.99 -19.68
CA THR A 523 1.83 -5.46 -19.01
C THR A 523 0.69 -5.57 -20.02
N TYR A 524 0.09 -6.75 -20.11
CA TYR A 524 -1.22 -6.97 -20.73
C TYR A 524 -2.27 -7.03 -19.63
N PHE A 525 -3.29 -6.20 -19.74
CA PHE A 525 -4.38 -6.12 -18.77
C PHE A 525 -5.72 -6.26 -19.48
N ARG A 526 -6.58 -7.14 -18.97
CA ARG A 526 -7.95 -7.30 -19.44
C ARG A 526 -8.91 -7.41 -18.27
N SER A 527 -9.93 -6.56 -18.24
CA SER A 527 -11.00 -6.60 -17.25
C SER A 527 -12.35 -6.64 -17.96
N PHE A 528 -13.18 -7.63 -17.65
CA PHE A 528 -14.53 -7.75 -18.20
C PHE A 528 -15.46 -8.52 -17.25
N GLN A 529 -16.64 -7.98 -16.95
CA GLN A 529 -17.65 -8.63 -16.09
C GLN A 529 -17.06 -9.16 -14.76
N ASN A 530 -16.35 -8.31 -14.01
CA ASN A 530 -15.69 -8.67 -12.74
C ASN A 530 -14.68 -9.84 -12.84
N ARG A 531 -14.14 -10.09 -14.04
CA ARG A 531 -13.02 -10.99 -14.29
C ARG A 531 -11.82 -10.18 -14.76
N THR A 532 -10.66 -10.42 -14.17
CA THR A 532 -9.43 -9.67 -14.41
C THR A 532 -8.31 -10.63 -14.76
N LEU A 533 -7.67 -10.42 -15.92
CA LEU A 533 -6.42 -11.05 -16.32
C LEU A 533 -5.34 -9.97 -16.39
N ARG A 534 -4.24 -10.17 -15.66
CA ARG A 534 -3.02 -9.37 -15.75
C ARG A 534 -1.87 -10.30 -16.07
N VAL A 535 -1.14 -10.03 -17.14
CA VAL A 535 0.09 -10.73 -17.51
C VAL A 535 1.19 -9.68 -17.64
N GLU A 536 2.30 -9.85 -16.94
CA GLU A 536 3.40 -8.90 -16.93
C GLU A 536 4.72 -9.61 -17.18
N ALA A 537 5.42 -9.22 -18.24
CA ALA A 537 6.81 -9.58 -18.47
C ALA A 537 7.72 -8.48 -17.93
N TYR A 538 8.77 -8.85 -17.20
CA TYR A 538 9.67 -7.88 -16.58
C TYR A 538 11.14 -8.28 -16.73
N ALA A 539 12.00 -7.27 -16.79
CA ALA A 539 13.44 -7.40 -16.69
C ALA A 539 14.01 -6.28 -15.81
N LYS A 540 14.93 -6.66 -14.93
CA LYS A 540 15.55 -5.79 -13.94
C LYS A 540 17.05 -6.02 -13.91
N ASN A 541 17.83 -4.94 -13.98
CA ASN A 541 19.28 -4.99 -13.85
C ASN A 541 19.73 -4.19 -12.63
N TYR A 542 20.52 -4.81 -11.76
CA TYR A 542 21.07 -4.20 -10.56
C TYR A 542 22.50 -3.71 -10.80
N ALA A 543 22.81 -2.55 -10.23
CA ALA A 543 24.16 -2.02 -10.18
C ALA A 543 24.43 -1.39 -8.81
N HIS A 544 25.70 -1.33 -8.44
CA HIS A 544 26.16 -0.67 -7.22
C HIS A 544 25.62 -1.28 -5.92
N LEU A 545 25.25 -2.57 -5.94
CA LEU A 545 24.94 -3.30 -4.70
C LEU A 545 26.19 -3.30 -3.81
N VAL A 546 26.01 -3.10 -2.52
CA VAL A 546 27.17 -3.05 -1.61
C VAL A 546 27.73 -4.45 -1.41
N ARG A 547 29.05 -4.57 -1.50
CA ARG A 547 29.84 -5.77 -1.22
C ARG A 547 30.87 -5.49 -0.14
N TYR A 548 31.22 -6.51 0.65
CA TYR A 548 32.23 -6.43 1.70
C TYR A 548 32.88 -7.79 1.93
N HIS A 549 34.05 -7.79 2.55
CA HIS A 549 34.78 -8.98 2.95
C HIS A 549 34.51 -9.30 4.43
N VAL A 550 34.46 -10.59 4.73
CA VAL A 550 34.43 -11.10 6.10
C VAL A 550 35.80 -11.65 6.48
N TYR A 551 36.33 -11.25 7.64
CA TYR A 551 37.51 -11.80 8.26
C TYR A 551 37.26 -13.28 8.60
N ASN A 552 37.86 -14.19 7.83
CA ASN A 552 37.91 -15.63 8.07
C ASN A 552 36.54 -16.33 8.29
N LEU A 553 36.13 -17.21 7.37
CA LEU A 553 34.90 -18.02 7.50
C LEU A 553 34.87 -18.98 8.72
N ASN A 554 36.00 -19.11 9.44
CA ASN A 554 36.16 -19.96 10.63
C ASN A 554 36.04 -19.19 11.96
N ILE A 555 35.66 -17.91 11.96
CA ILE A 555 35.36 -17.20 13.21
C ILE A 555 33.96 -17.63 13.67
N PRO A 556 33.82 -18.14 14.90
CA PRO A 556 32.52 -18.58 15.40
C PRO A 556 31.51 -17.43 15.48
N ALA A 557 30.23 -17.77 15.29
CA ALA A 557 29.07 -16.88 15.12
C ALA A 557 28.71 -15.99 16.33
N TYR A 558 29.66 -15.72 17.23
CA TYR A 558 29.52 -14.87 18.41
C TYR A 558 30.39 -13.59 18.36
N SER A 559 31.21 -13.38 17.32
CA SER A 559 31.91 -12.11 17.12
C SER A 559 31.01 -11.11 16.37
N LEU A 560 30.87 -9.90 16.93
CA LEU A 560 29.87 -8.90 16.54
C LEU A 560 30.28 -8.05 15.31
N SER A 561 31.49 -8.24 14.78
CA SER A 561 31.85 -7.75 13.44
C SER A 561 32.85 -8.70 12.76
N PRO A 562 32.37 -9.78 12.13
CA PRO A 562 33.22 -10.61 11.29
C PRO A 562 33.55 -9.91 9.96
N ALA A 563 33.00 -8.72 9.68
CA ALA A 563 33.23 -7.97 8.44
C ALA A 563 34.32 -6.91 8.62
N ASP A 564 35.12 -6.71 7.58
CA ASP A 564 36.08 -5.61 7.49
C ASP A 564 35.36 -4.29 7.18
N PRO A 565 35.29 -3.32 8.11
CA PRO A 565 34.65 -2.03 7.88
C PRO A 565 35.22 -1.25 6.68
N ALA A 566 36.50 -1.45 6.35
CA ALA A 566 37.15 -0.78 5.23
C ALA A 566 36.83 -1.41 3.86
N SER A 567 36.35 -2.65 3.86
CA SER A 567 36.09 -3.42 2.63
C SER A 567 34.77 -3.10 1.93
N TYR A 568 33.91 -2.28 2.54
CA TYR A 568 32.58 -1.96 2.02
C TYR A 568 32.68 -1.11 0.74
N GLN A 569 32.13 -1.64 -0.36
CA GLN A 569 32.23 -1.04 -1.69
C GLN A 569 30.99 -1.32 -2.56
N SER A 570 30.60 -0.37 -3.41
CA SER A 570 29.44 -0.48 -4.31
C SER A 570 29.78 -1.14 -5.66
N THR A 571 30.33 -2.35 -5.63
CA THR A 571 30.78 -3.11 -6.82
C THR A 571 29.85 -4.26 -7.21
N GLY A 572 28.80 -4.53 -6.44
CA GLY A 572 27.86 -5.61 -6.68
C GLY A 572 26.91 -5.34 -7.85
N THR A 573 26.53 -6.42 -8.52
CA THR A 573 25.70 -6.43 -9.74
C THR A 573 24.74 -7.61 -9.73
N GLY A 574 23.74 -7.61 -10.61
CA GLY A 574 22.82 -8.73 -10.76
C GLY A 574 21.69 -8.44 -11.73
N TYR A 575 20.81 -9.42 -11.92
CA TYR A 575 19.61 -9.28 -12.74
C TYR A 575 18.44 -10.07 -12.15
N ALA A 576 17.23 -9.70 -12.54
CA ALA A 576 16.01 -10.48 -12.34
C ALA A 576 15.09 -10.31 -13.54
N ARG A 577 14.56 -11.39 -14.10
CA ARG A 577 13.63 -11.35 -15.23
C ARG A 577 12.60 -12.44 -15.11
N GLY A 578 11.42 -12.24 -15.68
CA GLY A 578 10.34 -13.18 -15.48
C GLY A 578 9.01 -12.79 -16.08
N ILE A 579 8.00 -13.59 -15.73
CA ILE A 579 6.61 -13.40 -16.12
C ILE A 579 5.74 -13.59 -14.88
N ASP A 580 4.84 -12.64 -14.67
CA ASP A 580 3.84 -12.63 -13.62
C ASP A 580 2.45 -12.73 -14.24
N VAL A 581 1.61 -13.63 -13.73
CA VAL A 581 0.23 -13.83 -14.20
C VAL A 581 -0.71 -13.76 -13.00
N LEU A 582 -1.77 -12.96 -13.10
CA LEU A 582 -2.87 -12.90 -12.16
C LEU A 582 -4.18 -13.07 -12.92
N TRP A 583 -4.96 -14.08 -12.52
CA TRP A 583 -6.34 -14.24 -12.92
C TRP A 583 -7.22 -14.11 -11.68
N ARG A 584 -8.18 -13.18 -11.66
CA ARG A 584 -9.18 -13.03 -10.59
C ARG A 584 -10.57 -13.07 -11.18
N ASP A 585 -11.47 -13.83 -10.56
CA ASP A 585 -12.82 -14.04 -11.04
C ASP A 585 -13.82 -13.98 -9.88
N ARG A 586 -14.72 -13.00 -9.97
CA ARG A 586 -15.81 -12.76 -9.01
C ARG A 586 -17.19 -13.01 -9.62
N LYS A 587 -17.25 -13.68 -10.78
CA LYS A 587 -18.48 -13.79 -11.58
C LYS A 587 -18.87 -15.22 -11.93
N THR A 588 -17.92 -16.07 -12.31
CA THR A 588 -18.23 -17.42 -12.81
C THR A 588 -18.92 -18.28 -11.77
N ILE A 589 -18.49 -18.17 -10.50
CA ILE A 589 -19.11 -18.86 -9.37
C ILE A 589 -19.94 -17.83 -8.60
N LYS A 590 -21.26 -18.04 -8.54
CA LYS A 590 -22.16 -17.19 -7.72
C LYS A 590 -21.67 -17.21 -6.28
N ASN A 591 -21.57 -16.05 -5.62
CA ASN A 591 -21.04 -15.89 -4.27
C ASN A 591 -19.56 -16.30 -4.09
N GLY A 592 -18.83 -16.55 -5.19
CA GLY A 592 -17.41 -16.89 -5.19
C GLY A 592 -16.53 -15.71 -5.60
N ASP A 593 -15.38 -15.59 -4.95
CA ASP A 593 -14.24 -14.75 -5.36
C ASP A 593 -12.99 -15.60 -5.28
N TYR A 594 -12.34 -15.85 -6.42
CA TYR A 594 -11.08 -16.57 -6.43
C TYR A 594 -10.06 -15.89 -7.32
N TRP A 595 -8.79 -16.09 -7.00
CA TRP A 595 -7.69 -15.73 -7.88
C TRP A 595 -6.58 -16.75 -7.88
N ILE A 596 -5.89 -16.77 -9.02
CA ILE A 596 -4.73 -17.61 -9.31
C ILE A 596 -3.60 -16.65 -9.64
N SER A 597 -2.51 -16.75 -8.89
CA SER A 597 -1.27 -16.04 -9.19
C SER A 597 -0.16 -17.01 -9.54
N TYR A 598 0.63 -16.66 -10.54
CA TYR A 598 1.84 -17.36 -10.94
C TYR A 598 2.96 -16.34 -11.17
N GLY A 599 4.15 -16.65 -10.66
CA GLY A 599 5.35 -15.86 -10.91
C GLY A 599 6.51 -16.77 -11.30
N PHE A 600 7.05 -16.56 -12.50
CA PHE A 600 8.32 -17.12 -12.94
C PHE A 600 9.43 -16.10 -12.72
N LEU A 601 10.56 -16.52 -12.13
CA LEU A 601 11.70 -15.66 -11.79
C LEU A 601 13.02 -16.34 -12.14
N ASP A 602 13.78 -15.75 -13.06
CA ASP A 602 15.20 -16.04 -13.28
C ASP A 602 16.04 -14.87 -12.73
N THR A 603 16.84 -15.13 -11.70
CA THR A 603 17.63 -14.08 -11.03
C THR A 603 18.96 -14.61 -10.52
N LYS A 604 19.99 -13.77 -10.65
CA LYS A 604 21.27 -13.93 -9.94
C LYS A 604 21.81 -12.56 -9.57
N ARG A 605 22.52 -12.48 -8.44
CA ARG A 605 23.23 -11.27 -8.03
C ARG A 605 24.46 -11.60 -7.21
N GLN A 606 25.38 -10.65 -7.13
CA GLN A 606 26.53 -10.67 -6.26
C GLN A 606 26.46 -9.41 -5.39
N GLN A 607 26.25 -9.61 -4.10
CA GLN A 607 26.03 -8.55 -3.11
C GLN A 607 26.63 -8.98 -1.77
N ARG A 608 26.71 -8.05 -0.82
CA ARG A 608 27.19 -8.32 0.55
C ARG A 608 28.51 -9.11 0.50
N PHE A 609 28.58 -10.25 1.16
CA PHE A 609 29.75 -11.11 1.19
C PHE A 609 29.69 -12.26 0.17
N ASP A 610 28.78 -12.22 -0.81
CA ASP A 610 28.66 -13.25 -1.84
C ASP A 610 29.99 -13.32 -2.63
N PRO A 611 30.66 -14.49 -2.65
CA PRO A 611 31.96 -14.63 -3.31
C PRO A 611 31.81 -14.60 -4.84
N VAL A 612 30.65 -15.02 -5.35
CA VAL A 612 30.35 -15.13 -6.79
C VAL A 612 28.90 -14.72 -7.07
N VAL A 613 28.57 -14.45 -8.33
CA VAL A 613 27.20 -14.21 -8.77
C VAL A 613 26.36 -15.48 -8.59
N ALA A 614 25.33 -15.43 -7.75
CA ALA A 614 24.53 -16.59 -7.41
C ALA A 614 23.03 -16.28 -7.27
N VAL A 615 22.20 -17.32 -7.24
CA VAL A 615 20.77 -17.17 -6.94
C VAL A 615 20.63 -16.82 -5.46
N PRO A 616 19.95 -15.72 -5.10
CA PRO A 616 19.70 -15.38 -3.71
C PRO A 616 18.95 -16.48 -2.97
N THR A 617 19.32 -16.74 -1.72
CA THR A 617 18.74 -17.83 -0.91
C THR A 617 17.25 -17.65 -0.60
N PHE A 618 16.76 -16.42 -0.66
CA PHE A 618 15.35 -16.11 -0.46
C PHE A 618 14.52 -16.17 -1.75
N ALA A 619 15.12 -16.38 -2.92
CA ALA A 619 14.44 -16.37 -4.21
C ALA A 619 13.96 -17.77 -4.62
N ALA A 620 12.71 -17.88 -5.04
CA ALA A 620 12.16 -19.09 -5.65
C ALA A 620 11.85 -18.84 -7.13
N ARG A 621 12.16 -19.83 -7.99
CA ARG A 621 12.02 -19.73 -9.45
C ARG A 621 10.56 -19.75 -9.92
N HIS A 622 9.73 -20.55 -9.27
CA HIS A 622 8.29 -20.64 -9.52
C HIS A 622 7.53 -20.41 -8.23
N ASN A 623 6.58 -19.48 -8.25
CA ASN A 623 5.68 -19.17 -7.14
C ASN A 623 4.25 -19.28 -7.66
N VAL A 624 3.39 -20.01 -6.94
CA VAL A 624 1.97 -20.19 -7.27
C VAL A 624 1.15 -19.91 -6.03
N SER A 625 0.10 -19.10 -6.15
CA SER A 625 -0.95 -19.03 -5.12
C SER A 625 -2.34 -19.21 -5.73
N LEU A 626 -3.17 -20.02 -5.09
CA LEU A 626 -4.58 -20.19 -5.40
C LEU A 626 -5.36 -19.74 -4.18
N VAL A 627 -6.15 -18.69 -4.30
CA VAL A 627 -7.01 -18.20 -3.21
C VAL A 627 -8.44 -18.30 -3.66
N GLY A 628 -9.30 -18.91 -2.85
CA GLY A 628 -10.73 -19.00 -3.09
C GLY A 628 -11.50 -18.57 -1.85
N LYS A 629 -12.57 -17.82 -2.06
CA LYS A 629 -13.51 -17.38 -1.03
C LYS A 629 -14.92 -17.69 -1.53
N TYR A 630 -15.78 -18.13 -0.63
CA TYR A 630 -17.16 -18.46 -0.96
C TYR A 630 -18.10 -18.05 0.17
N TRP A 631 -19.16 -17.33 -0.19
CA TRP A 631 -20.21 -16.92 0.75
C TRP A 631 -21.38 -17.90 0.76
N VAL A 632 -21.64 -18.48 1.93
CA VAL A 632 -22.77 -19.38 2.17
C VAL A 632 -23.88 -18.59 2.87
N SER A 633 -24.81 -18.01 2.08
CA SER A 633 -25.90 -17.18 2.60
C SER A 633 -26.70 -17.86 3.72
N LYS A 634 -27.10 -19.13 3.55
CA LYS A 634 -27.90 -19.87 4.55
C LYS A 634 -27.21 -20.03 5.92
N LEU A 635 -25.88 -19.93 5.95
CA LEU A 635 -25.08 -20.06 7.18
C LEU A 635 -24.53 -18.72 7.65
N HIS A 636 -24.81 -17.61 6.94
CA HIS A 636 -24.16 -16.32 7.14
C HIS A 636 -22.64 -16.43 7.30
N THR A 637 -22.01 -17.34 6.53
CA THR A 637 -20.62 -17.72 6.71
C THR A 637 -19.84 -17.56 5.41
N GLN A 638 -18.71 -16.85 5.49
CA GLN A 638 -17.71 -16.85 4.43
C GLN A 638 -16.66 -17.92 4.73
N VAL A 639 -16.42 -18.83 3.79
CA VAL A 639 -15.30 -19.78 3.87
C VAL A 639 -14.22 -19.37 2.89
N GLY A 640 -12.97 -19.63 3.24
CA GLY A 640 -11.82 -19.32 2.41
C GLY A 640 -10.75 -20.40 2.47
N ALA A 641 -10.07 -20.58 1.35
CA ALA A 641 -8.95 -21.49 1.19
C ALA A 641 -7.82 -20.80 0.44
N THR A 642 -6.59 -21.11 0.80
CA THR A 642 -5.40 -20.63 0.11
C THR A 642 -4.39 -21.75 0.00
N TYR A 643 -3.98 -22.07 -1.23
CA TYR A 643 -2.84 -22.92 -1.51
C TYR A 643 -1.67 -22.05 -1.97
N THR A 644 -0.50 -22.22 -1.36
CA THR A 644 0.74 -21.57 -1.78
C THR A 644 1.79 -22.63 -2.10
N TYR A 645 2.48 -22.47 -3.22
CA TYR A 645 3.63 -23.30 -3.61
C TYR A 645 4.80 -22.41 -4.03
N ASN A 646 5.99 -22.70 -3.49
CA ASN A 646 7.24 -22.18 -4.04
C ASN A 646 8.14 -23.35 -4.44
N SER A 647 8.75 -23.25 -5.62
CA SER A 647 9.82 -24.16 -6.02
C SER A 647 11.00 -24.11 -5.03
N PRO A 648 11.80 -25.18 -4.92
CA PRO A 648 13.04 -25.23 -4.14
C PRO A 648 13.90 -23.95 -4.22
N ARG A 649 14.06 -23.26 -3.09
CA ARG A 649 15.03 -22.16 -2.95
C ARG A 649 16.45 -22.72 -2.86
N THR A 650 17.43 -21.90 -3.24
CA THR A 650 18.85 -22.24 -3.07
C THR A 650 19.32 -21.94 -1.65
N TYR A 651 20.36 -22.63 -1.20
CA TYR A 651 21.06 -22.28 0.03
C TYR A 651 22.55 -22.63 -0.08
N TYR A 652 23.38 -21.99 0.74
CA TYR A 652 24.80 -22.32 0.83
C TYR A 652 25.00 -23.53 1.74
N ASN A 653 25.65 -24.56 1.20
CA ASN A 653 26.08 -25.74 1.95
C ASN A 653 27.62 -25.76 2.00
N PRO A 654 28.27 -25.46 3.14
CA PRO A 654 29.72 -25.46 3.26
C PRO A 654 30.36 -26.86 3.16
N ASN A 655 29.56 -27.93 3.25
CA ASN A 655 30.03 -29.31 3.03
C ASN A 655 30.10 -29.71 1.56
N ASP A 656 29.46 -28.92 0.70
CA ASP A 656 29.26 -29.26 -0.69
C ASP A 656 30.36 -28.63 -1.56
N GLN A 657 30.90 -29.41 -2.49
CA GLN A 657 31.91 -28.94 -3.44
C GLN A 657 31.29 -28.32 -4.69
N ASP A 658 29.97 -28.48 -4.89
CA ASP A 658 29.25 -28.03 -6.08
C ASP A 658 29.22 -26.50 -6.26
N GLY A 659 29.61 -25.76 -5.22
CA GLY A 659 29.82 -24.32 -5.23
C GLY A 659 28.79 -23.51 -4.45
N TYR A 660 28.98 -22.19 -4.44
CA TYR A 660 28.19 -21.26 -3.62
C TYR A 660 26.70 -21.23 -4.03
N ASN A 661 25.79 -21.37 -3.05
CA ASN A 661 24.33 -21.37 -3.22
C ASN A 661 23.79 -22.38 -4.25
N ARG A 662 24.35 -23.59 -4.29
CA ARG A 662 23.90 -24.68 -5.19
C ARG A 662 22.95 -25.68 -4.53
N GLY A 663 22.99 -25.81 -3.20
CA GLY A 663 22.08 -26.65 -2.44
C GLY A 663 20.61 -26.28 -2.67
N ARG A 664 19.71 -27.26 -2.61
CA ARG A 664 18.27 -27.09 -2.86
C ARG A 664 17.45 -27.47 -1.64
N LEU A 665 16.60 -26.56 -1.18
CA LEU A 665 15.62 -26.85 -0.15
C LEU A 665 14.47 -27.70 -0.71
N PRO A 666 13.73 -28.45 0.12
CA PRO A 666 12.42 -28.96 -0.26
C PRO A 666 11.49 -27.83 -0.75
N SER A 667 10.55 -28.13 -1.63
CA SER A 667 9.54 -27.15 -2.06
C SER A 667 8.71 -26.68 -0.86
N PHE A 668 8.45 -25.37 -0.78
CA PHE A 668 7.51 -24.82 0.18
C PHE A 668 6.08 -25.09 -0.28
N GLN A 669 5.23 -25.61 0.61
CA GLN A 669 3.80 -25.74 0.35
C GLN A 669 2.99 -25.43 1.59
N ASP A 670 1.88 -24.70 1.41
CA ASP A 670 0.97 -24.32 2.47
C ASP A 670 -0.47 -24.44 1.97
N VAL A 671 -1.32 -25.15 2.70
CA VAL A 671 -2.78 -25.11 2.53
C VAL A 671 -3.34 -24.45 3.78
N SER A 672 -3.89 -23.25 3.65
CA SER A 672 -4.51 -22.51 4.75
C SER A 672 -6.02 -22.42 4.53
N LEU A 673 -6.80 -22.57 5.60
CA LEU A 673 -8.26 -22.49 5.56
C LEU A 673 -8.76 -21.45 6.57
N ASN A 674 -9.88 -20.81 6.28
CA ASN A 674 -10.59 -19.96 7.23
C ASN A 674 -12.12 -20.00 7.03
N ALA A 675 -12.84 -19.57 8.07
CA ALA A 675 -14.27 -19.36 8.06
C ALA A 675 -14.62 -18.13 8.92
N SER A 676 -15.46 -17.24 8.41
CA SER A 676 -15.97 -16.06 9.10
C SER A 676 -17.49 -16.15 9.18
N TYR A 677 -18.03 -16.40 10.37
CA TYR A 677 -19.45 -16.46 10.65
C TYR A 677 -19.96 -15.10 11.16
N LEU A 678 -20.96 -14.55 10.48
CA LEU A 678 -21.63 -13.30 10.88
C LEU A 678 -22.85 -13.63 11.74
N THR A 679 -22.91 -13.06 12.94
CA THR A 679 -23.99 -13.31 13.90
C THR A 679 -24.21 -12.09 14.80
N THR A 680 -25.07 -12.25 15.81
CA THR A 680 -25.29 -11.25 16.85
C THR A 680 -25.09 -11.86 18.23
N LEU A 681 -24.28 -11.21 19.08
CA LEU A 681 -24.11 -11.57 20.49
C LEU A 681 -24.60 -10.39 21.34
N TRP A 682 -25.52 -10.65 22.27
CA TRP A 682 -26.19 -9.60 23.07
C TRP A 682 -26.77 -8.45 22.21
N LYS A 683 -27.38 -8.79 21.06
CA LYS A 683 -27.91 -7.85 20.06
C LYS A 683 -26.85 -6.98 19.36
N ASN A 684 -25.56 -7.23 19.57
CA ASN A 684 -24.47 -6.53 18.89
C ASN A 684 -23.94 -7.37 17.72
N PHE A 685 -23.65 -6.72 16.59
CA PHE A 685 -23.09 -7.40 15.42
C PHE A 685 -21.74 -8.04 15.77
N THR A 686 -21.59 -9.31 15.47
CA THR A 686 -20.46 -10.13 15.91
C THR A 686 -19.93 -10.97 14.76
N ILE A 687 -18.61 -10.99 14.59
CA ILE A 687 -17.92 -11.87 13.66
C ILE A 687 -17.16 -12.91 14.47
N VAL A 688 -17.45 -14.18 14.23
CA VAL A 688 -16.65 -15.30 14.72
C VAL A 688 -15.78 -15.78 13.56
N HIS A 689 -14.47 -15.55 13.66
CA HIS A 689 -13.52 -15.96 12.64
C HIS A 689 -12.66 -17.11 13.15
N VAL A 690 -12.53 -18.17 12.36
CA VAL A 690 -11.63 -19.29 12.62
C VAL A 690 -10.69 -19.41 11.43
N SER A 691 -9.39 -19.53 11.67
CA SER A 691 -8.43 -19.87 10.62
C SER A 691 -7.41 -20.88 11.11
N CYS A 692 -6.94 -21.71 10.18
CA CYS A 692 -5.86 -22.64 10.41
C CYS A 692 -4.87 -22.50 9.25
N THR A 693 -3.64 -22.12 9.59
CA THR A 693 -2.55 -22.04 8.63
C THR A 693 -1.83 -23.38 8.54
N ASN A 694 -1.38 -23.73 7.33
CA ASN A 694 -0.74 -25.01 7.04
C ASN A 694 -1.54 -26.20 7.58
N VAL A 695 -2.81 -26.31 7.19
CA VAL A 695 -3.73 -27.36 7.60
C VAL A 695 -3.18 -28.76 7.31
N LEU A 696 -2.26 -28.97 6.37
CA LEU A 696 -1.66 -30.29 6.16
C LEU A 696 -0.49 -30.58 7.13
N GLY A 697 -0.08 -29.62 7.95
CA GLY A 697 1.02 -29.78 8.91
C GLY A 697 2.38 -30.03 8.25
N ARG A 698 2.55 -29.63 6.98
CA ARG A 698 3.77 -29.86 6.22
C ARG A 698 4.94 -29.15 6.88
N GLN A 699 6.05 -29.84 7.06
CA GLN A 699 7.27 -29.22 7.58
C GLN A 699 7.96 -28.43 6.47
N ASN A 700 7.71 -27.12 6.43
CA ASN A 700 8.41 -26.23 5.52
C ASN A 700 9.81 -25.88 6.07
N VAL A 701 10.85 -26.22 5.32
CA VAL A 701 12.25 -25.93 5.68
C VAL A 701 12.67 -24.62 5.06
N TYR A 702 13.12 -23.67 5.87
CA TYR A 702 13.48 -22.32 5.42
C TYR A 702 14.96 -22.17 5.06
N GLY A 703 15.81 -23.05 5.58
CA GLY A 703 17.24 -23.05 5.36
C GLY A 703 17.93 -24.03 6.31
N TYR A 704 19.27 -24.03 6.29
CA TYR A 704 20.09 -24.81 7.21
C TYR A 704 21.10 -23.89 7.90
N ARG A 705 21.31 -24.11 9.19
CA ARG A 705 22.37 -23.47 9.97
C ARG A 705 23.46 -24.48 10.23
N TYR A 706 24.70 -24.11 9.91
CA TYR A 706 25.86 -24.98 10.02
C TYR A 706 26.68 -24.65 11.26
N ALA A 707 27.31 -25.66 11.86
CA ALA A 707 28.29 -25.50 12.92
C ALA A 707 29.48 -24.65 12.44
N ALA A 708 30.14 -23.96 13.37
CA ALA A 708 31.33 -23.18 13.07
C ALA A 708 32.56 -24.05 12.76
N THR A 709 32.57 -25.30 13.22
CA THR A 709 33.68 -26.24 13.06
C THR A 709 33.20 -27.55 12.47
N LYS A 710 34.10 -28.24 11.77
CA LYS A 710 33.87 -29.59 11.25
C LYS A 710 33.83 -30.61 12.40
N ASP A 711 33.04 -31.65 12.24
CA ASP A 711 33.02 -32.82 13.09
C ASP A 711 34.21 -33.76 12.79
N ALA A 712 34.27 -34.89 13.49
CA ALA A 712 35.32 -35.91 13.31
C ALA A 712 35.36 -36.50 11.88
N ASN A 713 34.28 -36.39 11.11
CA ASN A 713 34.19 -36.83 9.72
C ASN A 713 34.53 -35.72 8.71
N GLY A 714 34.98 -34.55 9.19
CA GLY A 714 35.31 -33.41 8.34
C GLY A 714 34.09 -32.65 7.80
N GLN A 715 32.90 -32.86 8.38
CA GLN A 715 31.64 -32.25 7.95
C GLN A 715 31.17 -31.18 8.95
N TYR A 716 30.67 -30.06 8.46
CA TYR A 716 29.95 -29.09 9.28
C TYR A 716 28.55 -29.65 9.60
N ALA A 717 28.31 -30.00 10.86
CA ALA A 717 26.99 -30.42 11.31
C ALA A 717 25.94 -29.33 11.02
N SER A 718 24.71 -29.70 10.64
CA SER A 718 23.68 -28.74 10.25
C SER A 718 22.36 -28.96 10.98
N THR A 719 21.57 -27.89 11.12
CA THR A 719 20.21 -27.94 11.67
C THR A 719 19.26 -27.16 10.76
N ALA A 720 18.12 -27.77 10.45
CA ALA A 720 17.09 -27.13 9.65
C ALA A 720 16.45 -25.95 10.40
N VAL A 721 16.23 -24.85 9.68
CA VAL A 721 15.42 -23.71 10.14
C VAL A 721 13.97 -24.01 9.81
N LEU A 722 13.12 -24.09 10.83
CA LEU A 722 11.73 -24.52 10.75
C LEU A 722 10.79 -23.45 11.31
N PRO A 723 9.50 -23.43 10.91
CA PRO A 723 8.52 -22.55 11.52
C PRO A 723 8.33 -22.84 13.01
N SER A 724 7.87 -21.84 13.76
CA SER A 724 7.59 -21.94 15.19
C SER A 724 6.60 -23.05 15.53
N ALA A 725 5.62 -23.30 14.68
CA ALA A 725 4.73 -24.44 14.78
C ALA A 725 4.44 -25.01 13.39
N PRO A 726 4.19 -26.32 13.26
CA PRO A 726 3.75 -26.91 11.99
C PRO A 726 2.43 -26.33 11.51
N ARG A 727 1.53 -25.94 12.43
CA ARG A 727 0.18 -25.42 12.17
C ARG A 727 -0.08 -24.30 13.17
N MET A 728 -0.85 -23.30 12.78
CA MET A 728 -1.32 -22.27 13.71
C MET A 728 -2.83 -22.11 13.54
N VAL A 729 -3.56 -22.39 14.62
CA VAL A 729 -5.02 -22.21 14.70
C VAL A 729 -5.31 -20.89 15.40
N PHE A 730 -6.17 -20.08 14.79
CA PHE A 730 -6.54 -18.75 15.24
C PHE A 730 -8.06 -18.67 15.29
N VAL A 731 -8.60 -18.24 16.43
CA VAL A 731 -10.01 -17.91 16.60
C VAL A 731 -10.12 -16.47 17.05
N ALA A 732 -10.97 -15.68 16.40
CA ALA A 732 -11.27 -14.31 16.77
C ALA A 732 -12.77 -14.11 16.94
N LEU A 733 -13.13 -13.34 17.96
CA LEU A 733 -14.48 -12.86 18.24
C LEU A 733 -14.45 -11.34 18.18
N LEU A 734 -15.07 -10.77 17.15
CA LEU A 734 -15.08 -9.33 16.88
C LEU A 734 -16.50 -8.80 17.10
N ILE A 735 -16.72 -8.02 18.16
CA ILE A 735 -18.04 -7.50 18.56
C ILE A 735 -18.08 -6.00 18.24
N SER A 736 -19.14 -5.58 17.55
CA SER A 736 -19.41 -4.19 17.16
C SER A 736 -20.64 -3.67 17.90
N ILE A 737 -20.43 -2.75 18.83
CA ILE A 737 -21.47 -2.14 19.68
C ILE A 737 -21.91 -0.81 19.07
N ASN A 738 -23.22 -0.51 19.16
CA ASN A 738 -23.87 0.70 18.64
C ASN A 738 -23.79 0.88 17.12
N LYS A 739 -23.57 -0.21 16.39
CA LYS A 739 -23.60 -0.21 14.92
C LYS A 739 -25.03 0.05 14.45
N LYS A 740 -25.29 1.18 13.77
CA LYS A 740 -26.66 1.62 13.42
C LYS A 740 -27.26 0.81 12.28
N ARG A 741 -26.40 0.21 11.45
CA ARG A 741 -26.80 -0.72 10.38
C ARG A 741 -26.15 -2.07 10.65
N PRO A 742 -26.85 -3.09 11.18
CA PRO A 742 -26.34 -4.44 11.13
C PRO A 742 -26.03 -4.75 9.67
N ALA A 743 -24.83 -5.28 9.39
CA ALA A 743 -24.50 -5.67 8.03
C ALA A 743 -25.59 -6.64 7.55
N ASP A 744 -26.08 -6.45 6.33
CA ASP A 744 -27.01 -7.41 5.73
C ASP A 744 -26.33 -8.78 5.77
N THR A 745 -26.90 -9.71 6.53
CA THR A 745 -26.38 -11.07 6.66
C THR A 745 -26.84 -11.96 5.54
N GLU A 746 -27.85 -11.55 4.74
CA GLU A 746 -28.41 -12.35 3.65
C GLU A 746 -27.55 -12.24 2.38
N THR A 747 -26.94 -11.08 2.17
CA THR A 747 -26.01 -10.84 1.06
C THR A 747 -24.57 -11.07 1.49
N ALA A 748 -23.73 -11.44 0.53
CA ALA A 748 -22.29 -11.44 0.79
C ALA A 748 -21.91 -10.02 1.21
N PRO A 749 -21.24 -9.82 2.36
CA PRO A 749 -20.81 -8.50 2.76
C PRO A 749 -20.00 -7.86 1.63
N GLU A 750 -19.96 -6.53 1.53
CA GLU A 750 -19.08 -5.79 0.61
C GLU A 750 -17.74 -5.39 1.23
#